data_AF-A0A3P7DYZ5-F1
#
_entry.id   AF-A0A3P7DYZ5-F1
#
_cell.length_a   1.000
_cell.length_b   1.000
_cell.length_c   1.000
_cell.angle_alpha   90.00
_cell.angle_beta   90.00
_cell.angle_gamma   90.00
#
_symmetry.space_group_name_H-M   'P 1'
#
loop_
_entity.id
_entity.type
_entity.pdbx_description
1 polymer ?
#
loop_
_entity_poly.entity_id
_entity_poly.type
_entity_poly.pdbx_seq_one_letter_code
_entity_poly.pdbx_strand_id
1 'polypeptide(L)'
;MIQLTWLPPYPERAPVVVYKLRHSPRADDSNPVEMELSGDQLSCTGYKSPLITNDNMCATVKSLQPDTTYRFAVQAQSPTGNWGEWSPAYFATTRSTEEGPIPGKLRLVSAGHDNLRVNWTAPPAVKNVVDQYLVNISLTSPLDKHPKQFTVRGDQNDYHFRDLEPATHYNITVQGLSEGKRMWFITEVFPTTDYGTGLLSWLPAPTDLKLLEKSDRHLHVAWSPPEIFDPAYKDLITHYLVTIAPFDSYTGKTGRPRNYSVPYPGTSIKFDNLSPKTIYNMTVQAGTNSGYGEMLWGTYSTLAPGENHVLRLLDRTPTSLTVEWEPTILGDREYVLSWKSLHSAFKHVQINGIRSAEIPAGTTQYTIENLEPSTVYNVTLKAQPSDKIASGAYATLPPGWFTVRNLVWCDRTNYALSLTWEPVNLNKATHYQVRYLRLKEHDVIWTEENEAKAIDLLCPKDGCNRHCYLVFNLIHNPNEYVFQVRAKVDNQWNRWRTVGKPSFLEKSEQKKGCCIVPPPYMVENIGSAGTFWEVDISPVQSQPQNVSRYYVVVDEREPAGSTNWTELSDKITANKMKIPYYVAASFNADTLPGPRKVRIGDGSVIGGYLNYPLVKGKKYNYEIYSVWELNGKPAAVARQRG
;
A
#
# COMPACT_ATOMS: atom_id res chain seq x y z
N MET A 1 3.38 -23.33 29.16
CA MET A 1 2.76 -22.53 30.24
C MET A 1 1.57 -21.77 29.69
N ILE A 2 0.58 -21.47 30.52
CA ILE A 2 -0.57 -20.62 30.17
C ILE A 2 -0.73 -19.55 31.25
N GLN A 3 -0.98 -18.31 30.83
CA GLN A 3 -1.21 -17.16 31.69
C GLN A 3 -2.70 -16.82 31.68
N LEU A 4 -3.32 -16.79 32.84
CA LEU A 4 -4.75 -16.53 33.03
C LEU A 4 -4.95 -15.23 33.79
N THR A 5 -6.04 -14.53 33.48
CA THR A 5 -6.50 -13.37 34.24
C THR A 5 -8.02 -13.36 34.34
N TRP A 6 -8.54 -12.86 35.47
CA TRP A 6 -9.98 -12.73 35.72
C TRP A 6 -10.24 -11.58 36.69
N LEU A 7 -11.50 -11.16 36.76
CA LEU A 7 -11.97 -10.18 37.74
C LEU A 7 -12.54 -10.89 38.98
N PRO A 8 -12.48 -10.27 40.16
CA PRO A 8 -13.12 -10.79 41.36
C PRO A 8 -14.65 -10.91 41.20
N PRO A 9 -15.32 -11.79 41.97
CA PRO A 9 -16.76 -11.98 41.91
C PRO A 9 -17.52 -10.66 42.14
N TYR A 10 -18.46 -10.36 41.25
CA TYR A 10 -19.35 -9.20 41.36
C TYR A 10 -20.83 -9.63 41.40
N PRO A 11 -21.68 -9.02 42.25
CA PRO A 11 -21.34 -8.03 43.28
C PRO A 11 -20.54 -8.66 44.43
N GLU A 12 -19.62 -7.88 45.02
CA GLU A 12 -18.77 -8.34 46.11
C GLU A 12 -19.60 -8.56 47.38
N ARG A 13 -19.98 -9.82 47.64
CA ARG A 13 -20.77 -10.20 48.84
C ARG A 13 -19.92 -10.34 50.09
N ALA A 14 -18.64 -10.67 49.90
CA ALA A 14 -17.63 -10.84 50.93
C ALA A 14 -16.24 -10.69 50.30
N PRO A 15 -15.22 -10.24 51.05
CA PRO A 15 -13.86 -10.15 50.53
C PRO A 15 -13.33 -11.56 50.21
N VAL A 16 -12.66 -11.70 49.07
CA VAL A 16 -12.06 -12.98 48.65
C VAL A 16 -10.70 -13.15 49.31
N VAL A 17 -10.49 -14.28 49.99
CA VAL A 17 -9.23 -14.56 50.70
C VAL A 17 -8.28 -15.41 49.86
N VAL A 18 -8.83 -16.38 49.12
CA VAL A 18 -8.08 -17.37 48.34
C VAL A 18 -8.83 -17.66 47.05
N TYR A 19 -8.11 -17.91 45.96
CA TYR A 19 -8.66 -18.49 44.75
C TYR A 19 -8.22 -19.95 44.61
N LYS A 20 -9.06 -20.79 44.01
CA LYS A 20 -8.68 -22.12 43.56
C LYS A 20 -8.84 -22.17 42.06
N LEU A 21 -7.82 -22.68 41.40
CA LEU A 21 -7.78 -22.89 39.96
C LEU A 21 -7.70 -24.38 39.69
N ARG A 22 -8.59 -24.88 38.83
CA ARG A 22 -8.52 -26.26 38.34
C ARG A 22 -8.21 -26.28 36.86
N HIS A 23 -7.42 -27.26 36.44
CA HIS A 23 -7.19 -27.51 35.03
C HIS A 23 -7.14 -28.99 34.67
N SER A 24 -7.66 -29.35 33.50
CA SER A 24 -7.61 -30.71 32.95
C SER A 24 -7.32 -30.68 31.45
N PRO A 25 -6.47 -31.57 30.91
CA PRO A 25 -6.30 -31.73 29.47
C PRO A 25 -7.51 -32.42 28.81
N ARG A 26 -8.50 -32.86 29.59
CA ARG A 26 -9.68 -33.59 29.11
C ARG A 26 -10.90 -32.68 29.09
N ALA A 27 -11.65 -32.73 28.00
CA ALA A 27 -12.82 -31.88 27.81
C ALA A 27 -13.96 -32.16 28.79
N ASP A 28 -14.03 -33.39 29.31
CA ASP A 28 -15.02 -33.84 30.31
C ASP A 28 -14.66 -33.45 31.75
N ASP A 29 -13.52 -32.78 31.94
CA ASP A 29 -13.00 -32.36 33.25
C ASP A 29 -12.69 -33.54 34.20
N SER A 30 -12.47 -34.74 33.67
CA SER A 30 -12.08 -35.90 34.48
C SER A 30 -10.67 -35.72 35.04
N ASN A 31 -10.51 -36.07 36.33
CA ASN A 31 -9.27 -35.98 37.11
C ASN A 31 -8.54 -34.63 36.96
N PRO A 32 -9.17 -33.50 37.34
CA PRO A 32 -8.54 -32.20 37.22
C PRO A 32 -7.39 -32.05 38.22
N VAL A 33 -6.39 -31.26 37.85
CA VAL A 33 -5.36 -30.77 38.77
C VAL A 33 -5.90 -29.48 39.39
N GLU A 34 -6.01 -29.45 40.70
CA GLU A 34 -6.42 -28.26 41.46
C GLU A 34 -5.22 -27.63 42.15
N MET A 35 -5.18 -26.30 42.18
CA MET A 35 -4.20 -25.53 42.93
C MET A 35 -4.85 -24.32 43.58
N GLU A 36 -4.45 -24.05 44.81
CA GLU A 36 -4.88 -22.87 45.56
C GLU A 36 -3.87 -21.74 45.35
N LEU A 37 -4.39 -20.53 45.14
CA LEU A 37 -3.67 -19.32 44.80
C LEU A 37 -4.02 -18.23 45.81
N SER A 38 -3.01 -17.68 46.46
CA SER A 38 -3.16 -16.59 47.43
C SER A 38 -1.97 -15.65 47.38
N GLY A 39 -2.15 -14.40 47.81
CA GLY A 39 -1.07 -13.44 47.97
C GLY A 39 -0.32 -13.14 46.66
N ASP A 40 0.99 -13.35 46.67
CA ASP A 40 1.92 -13.04 45.57
C ASP A 40 1.69 -13.87 44.30
N GLN A 41 1.01 -15.01 44.40
CA GLN A 41 0.65 -15.84 43.25
C GLN A 41 -0.40 -15.21 42.33
N LEU A 42 -1.11 -14.20 42.80
CA LEU A 42 -2.16 -13.49 42.07
C LEU A 42 -1.65 -12.15 41.52
N SER A 43 -0.48 -12.15 40.88
CA SER A 43 0.16 -10.94 40.35
C SER A 43 0.10 -10.86 38.82
N CYS A 44 -0.34 -9.70 38.31
CA CYS A 44 -0.30 -9.38 36.87
C CYS A 44 1.05 -8.81 36.40
N THR A 45 2.08 -8.78 37.27
CA THR A 45 3.42 -8.32 36.87
C THR A 45 3.99 -9.18 35.75
N GLY A 46 4.30 -8.54 34.62
CA GLY A 46 4.84 -9.19 33.42
C GLY A 46 3.81 -9.55 32.35
N TYR A 47 2.52 -9.36 32.59
CA TYR A 47 1.48 -9.54 31.58
C TYR A 47 1.46 -8.35 30.62
N LYS A 48 1.31 -8.61 29.32
CA LYS A 48 1.21 -7.58 28.27
C LYS A 48 -0.17 -7.65 27.62
N SER A 49 -1.16 -7.01 28.23
CA SER A 49 -2.50 -6.88 27.64
C SER A 49 -3.14 -5.56 28.04
N PRO A 50 -3.75 -4.81 27.10
CA PRO A 50 -4.45 -3.56 27.40
C PRO A 50 -5.77 -3.79 28.16
N LEU A 51 -6.24 -5.04 28.27
CA LEU A 51 -7.47 -5.40 29.00
C LEU A 51 -7.25 -5.58 30.52
N ILE A 52 -6.00 -5.62 30.97
CA ILE A 52 -5.66 -5.82 32.38
C ILE A 52 -5.79 -4.49 33.11
N THR A 53 -6.71 -4.43 34.08
CA THR A 53 -6.86 -3.30 34.98
C THR A 53 -6.21 -3.60 36.34
N ASN A 54 -6.22 -2.62 37.25
CA ASN A 54 -5.71 -2.80 38.61
C ASN A 54 -6.54 -3.79 39.45
N ASP A 55 -7.76 -4.11 39.02
CA ASP A 55 -8.67 -5.03 39.71
C ASP A 55 -8.50 -6.49 39.24
N ASN A 56 -7.74 -6.71 38.16
CA ASN A 56 -7.51 -8.03 37.62
C ASN A 56 -6.62 -8.87 38.54
N MET A 57 -7.02 -10.12 38.72
CA MET A 57 -6.18 -11.17 39.27
C MET A 57 -5.50 -11.91 38.12
N CYS A 58 -4.25 -12.33 38.29
CA CYS A 58 -3.51 -13.06 37.27
C CYS A 58 -2.75 -14.23 37.86
N ALA A 59 -2.75 -15.37 37.16
CA ALA A 59 -2.02 -16.57 37.57
C ALA A 59 -1.40 -17.28 36.36
N THR A 60 -0.23 -17.90 36.58
CA THR A 60 0.50 -18.63 35.52
C THR A 60 0.55 -20.13 35.83
N VAL A 61 -0.01 -20.94 34.95
CA VAL A 61 0.04 -22.40 35.02
C VAL A 61 1.25 -22.91 34.23
N LYS A 62 2.20 -23.53 34.92
CA LYS A 62 3.44 -24.08 34.37
C LYS A 62 3.34 -25.60 34.17
N SER A 63 4.35 -26.19 33.53
CA SER A 63 4.47 -27.65 33.33
C SER A 63 3.30 -28.33 32.62
N LEU A 64 2.64 -27.60 31.71
CA LEU A 64 1.61 -28.14 30.83
C LEU A 64 2.22 -28.83 29.62
N GLN A 65 1.62 -29.94 29.18
CA GLN A 65 2.05 -30.68 28.00
C GLN A 65 1.90 -29.82 26.74
N PRO A 66 2.86 -29.82 25.81
CA PRO A 66 2.74 -29.13 24.52
C PRO A 66 1.55 -29.64 23.69
N ASP A 67 1.09 -28.81 22.76
CA ASP A 67 0.00 -29.13 21.81
C ASP A 67 -1.26 -29.75 22.46
N THR A 68 -1.52 -29.39 23.72
CA THR A 68 -2.61 -29.95 24.51
C THR A 68 -3.57 -28.84 24.90
N THR A 69 -4.86 -29.06 24.63
CA THR A 69 -5.93 -28.15 25.04
C THR A 69 -6.30 -28.44 26.49
N TYR A 70 -6.16 -27.44 27.35
CA TYR A 70 -6.53 -27.51 28.75
C TYR A 70 -7.83 -26.73 28.99
N ARG A 71 -8.71 -27.31 29.79
CA ARG A 71 -9.85 -26.66 30.41
C ARG A 71 -9.41 -26.03 31.72
N PHE A 72 -9.82 -24.80 32.00
CA PHE A 72 -9.54 -24.05 33.21
C PHE A 72 -10.84 -23.54 33.83
N ALA A 73 -10.90 -23.52 35.15
CA ALA A 73 -11.92 -22.78 35.89
C ALA A 73 -11.31 -22.25 37.19
N VAL A 74 -11.87 -21.16 37.69
CA VAL A 74 -11.47 -20.54 38.96
C VAL A 74 -12.66 -20.42 39.89
N GLN A 75 -12.45 -20.55 41.20
CA GLN A 75 -13.44 -20.27 42.23
C GLN A 75 -12.80 -19.47 43.36
N ALA A 76 -13.62 -18.74 44.11
CA ALA A 76 -13.17 -17.86 45.19
C ALA A 76 -13.61 -18.40 46.56
N GLN A 77 -12.77 -18.22 47.58
CA GLN A 77 -13.08 -18.54 48.98
C GLN A 77 -13.41 -17.27 49.76
N SER A 78 -14.51 -17.33 50.50
CA SER A 78 -14.91 -16.30 51.46
C SER A 78 -14.15 -16.39 52.78
N PRO A 79 -14.18 -15.36 53.65
CA PRO A 79 -13.46 -15.37 54.93
C PRO A 79 -14.00 -16.38 55.94
N THR A 80 -15.22 -16.89 55.73
CA THR A 80 -15.80 -17.97 56.54
C THR A 80 -15.30 -19.35 56.10
N GLY A 81 -14.45 -19.43 55.07
CA GLY A 81 -13.89 -20.66 54.52
C GLY A 81 -14.73 -21.31 53.42
N ASN A 82 -15.92 -20.78 53.11
CA ASN A 82 -16.80 -21.34 52.08
C ASN A 82 -16.31 -20.97 50.67
N TRP A 83 -16.27 -21.96 49.79
CA TRP A 83 -15.99 -21.80 48.36
C TRP A 83 -17.26 -21.43 47.59
N GLY A 84 -17.14 -20.48 46.66
CA GLY A 84 -18.17 -20.16 45.69
C GLY A 84 -18.20 -21.15 44.52
N GLU A 85 -19.12 -20.93 43.59
CA GLU A 85 -19.23 -21.69 42.35
C GLU A 85 -17.98 -21.51 41.47
N TRP A 86 -17.68 -22.54 40.67
CA TRP A 86 -16.68 -22.43 39.62
C TRP A 86 -17.11 -21.44 38.55
N SER A 87 -16.15 -20.67 38.04
CA SER A 87 -16.32 -19.86 36.85
C SER A 87 -16.75 -20.72 35.64
N PRO A 88 -17.33 -20.10 34.61
CA PRO A 88 -17.40 -20.72 33.30
C PRO A 88 -16.03 -21.25 32.86
N ALA A 89 -16.04 -22.36 32.13
CA ALA A 89 -14.82 -23.01 31.68
C ALA A 89 -14.14 -22.17 30.59
N TYR A 90 -12.85 -21.90 30.77
CA TYR A 90 -11.99 -21.34 29.74
C TYR A 90 -11.10 -22.43 29.17
N PHE A 91 -10.87 -22.45 27.86
CA PHE A 91 -9.95 -23.42 27.27
C PHE A 91 -8.81 -22.72 26.56
N ALA A 92 -7.60 -23.24 26.76
CA ALA A 92 -6.42 -22.74 26.08
C ALA A 92 -5.49 -23.90 25.72
N THR A 93 -4.94 -23.82 24.51
CA THR A 93 -4.01 -24.80 23.96
C THR A 93 -2.59 -24.30 24.15
N THR A 94 -1.74 -25.13 24.72
CA THR A 94 -0.30 -24.86 24.82
C THR A 94 0.37 -24.89 23.46
N ARG A 95 1.41 -24.06 23.27
CA ARG A 95 2.23 -24.09 22.05
C ARG A 95 2.91 -25.46 21.86
N SER A 96 3.10 -25.84 20.60
CA SER A 96 3.95 -26.95 20.18
C SER A 96 5.43 -26.68 20.55
N THR A 97 6.22 -27.75 20.74
CA THR A 97 7.68 -27.68 20.93
C THR A 97 8.45 -27.43 19.64
N GLU A 98 7.84 -27.70 18.50
CA GLU A 98 8.38 -27.37 17.18
C GLU A 98 7.72 -26.07 16.70
N GLU A 99 8.46 -25.15 16.08
CA GLU A 99 7.97 -23.83 15.63
C GLU A 99 6.90 -23.87 14.50
N GLY A 100 6.19 -24.99 14.33
CA GLY A 100 4.97 -25.09 13.54
C GLY A 100 3.74 -25.42 14.38
N PRO A 101 2.57 -25.55 13.76
CA PRO A 101 1.89 -24.58 12.91
C PRO A 101 0.92 -23.69 13.72
N ILE A 102 0.43 -22.62 13.08
CA ILE A 102 -0.39 -21.54 13.67
C ILE A 102 -1.58 -22.13 14.46
N PRO A 103 -1.77 -21.82 15.76
CA PRO A 103 -3.00 -22.15 16.46
C PRO A 103 -4.18 -21.54 15.69
N GLY A 104 -5.36 -22.13 15.82
CA GLY A 104 -6.51 -21.60 15.12
C GLY A 104 -6.73 -20.11 15.45
N LYS A 105 -7.23 -19.33 14.48
CA LYS A 105 -7.40 -17.88 14.63
C LYS A 105 -8.75 -17.47 14.05
N LEU A 106 -9.48 -16.65 14.79
CA LEU A 106 -10.74 -16.03 14.37
C LEU A 106 -10.47 -14.56 14.07
N ARG A 107 -10.82 -14.08 12.88
CA ARG A 107 -10.55 -12.70 12.44
C ARG A 107 -11.83 -12.05 11.94
N LEU A 108 -11.91 -10.74 12.17
CA LEU A 108 -12.89 -9.89 11.53
C LEU A 108 -12.47 -9.63 10.07
N VAL A 109 -13.35 -9.97 9.14
CA VAL A 109 -13.22 -9.69 7.70
C VAL A 109 -13.82 -8.32 7.41
N SER A 110 -15.02 -8.05 7.92
CA SER A 110 -15.68 -6.76 7.83
C SER A 110 -16.68 -6.56 8.97
N ALA A 111 -16.81 -5.32 9.44
CA ALA A 111 -17.89 -4.90 10.34
C ALA A 111 -18.70 -3.79 9.67
N GLY A 112 -20.00 -4.00 9.59
CA GLY A 112 -20.97 -2.97 9.29
C GLY A 112 -21.72 -2.52 10.55
N HIS A 113 -22.70 -1.65 10.35
CA HIS A 113 -23.56 -1.20 11.42
C HIS A 113 -24.54 -2.28 11.90
N ASP A 114 -24.87 -3.25 11.04
CA ASP A 114 -25.85 -4.31 11.31
C ASP A 114 -25.32 -5.71 10.95
N ASN A 115 -24.03 -5.84 10.67
CA ASN A 115 -23.46 -7.10 10.22
C ASN A 115 -21.99 -7.26 10.63
N LEU A 116 -21.58 -8.52 10.79
CA LEU A 116 -20.20 -8.92 11.01
C LEU A 116 -19.87 -10.07 10.09
N ARG A 117 -18.81 -9.94 9.30
CA ARG A 117 -18.21 -11.04 8.57
C ARG A 117 -16.93 -11.44 9.26
N VAL A 118 -16.83 -12.71 9.63
CA VAL A 118 -15.64 -13.28 10.27
C VAL A 118 -15.12 -14.43 9.44
N ASN A 119 -13.82 -14.70 9.54
CA ASN A 119 -13.23 -15.93 9.06
C ASN A 119 -12.39 -16.57 10.15
N TRP A 120 -12.16 -17.88 10.01
CA TRP A 120 -11.34 -18.63 10.94
C TRP A 120 -10.40 -19.56 10.21
N THR A 121 -9.31 -19.89 10.90
CA THR A 121 -8.42 -20.97 10.52
C THR A 121 -8.47 -21.98 11.65
N ALA A 122 -8.81 -23.23 11.36
CA ALA A 122 -8.70 -24.31 12.33
C ALA A 122 -7.24 -24.81 12.44
N PRO A 123 -6.80 -25.29 13.62
CA PRO A 123 -5.48 -25.88 13.79
C PRO A 123 -5.29 -27.07 12.83
N PRO A 124 -4.09 -27.27 12.25
CA PRO A 124 -3.86 -28.38 11.32
C PRO A 124 -4.20 -29.77 11.88
N ALA A 125 -4.03 -29.99 13.19
CA ALA A 125 -4.38 -31.24 13.87
C ALA A 125 -5.86 -31.64 13.70
N VAL A 126 -6.76 -30.66 13.55
CA VAL A 126 -8.20 -30.90 13.36
C VAL A 126 -8.69 -30.50 11.97
N LYS A 127 -7.95 -29.67 11.23
CA LYS A 127 -8.40 -29.09 9.95
C LYS A 127 -8.96 -30.10 8.96
N ASN A 128 -8.34 -31.28 8.87
CA ASN A 128 -8.76 -32.34 7.94
C ASN A 128 -9.79 -33.32 8.53
N VAL A 129 -10.10 -33.19 9.81
CA VAL A 129 -11.02 -34.07 10.56
C VAL A 129 -12.36 -33.38 10.78
N VAL A 130 -12.40 -32.04 10.74
CA VAL A 130 -13.62 -31.26 10.90
C VAL A 130 -14.55 -31.42 9.70
N ASP A 131 -15.75 -31.96 9.93
CA ASP A 131 -16.80 -32.13 8.93
C ASP A 131 -17.77 -30.94 8.88
N GLN A 132 -17.92 -30.21 9.98
CA GLN A 132 -18.77 -29.03 10.12
C GLN A 132 -18.24 -28.06 11.19
N TYR A 133 -18.55 -26.78 11.05
CA TYR A 133 -18.37 -25.81 12.13
C TYR A 133 -19.71 -25.31 12.67
N LEU A 134 -19.81 -25.14 13.99
CA LEU A 134 -20.85 -24.36 14.64
C LEU A 134 -20.34 -22.97 14.93
N VAL A 135 -20.99 -21.96 14.38
CA VAL A 135 -20.66 -20.55 14.53
C VAL A 135 -21.75 -19.88 15.34
N ASN A 136 -21.39 -19.43 16.55
CA ASN A 136 -22.31 -18.81 17.49
C ASN A 136 -22.01 -17.32 17.59
N ILE A 137 -23.06 -16.51 17.71
CA ILE A 137 -22.96 -15.10 18.02
C ILE A 137 -23.92 -14.76 19.18
N SER A 138 -23.41 -13.99 20.14
CA SER A 138 -24.15 -13.52 21.31
C SER A 138 -23.68 -12.13 21.69
N LEU A 139 -24.52 -11.35 22.35
CA LEU A 139 -24.11 -10.09 22.97
C LEU A 139 -23.12 -10.39 24.10
N THR A 140 -22.11 -9.53 24.26
CA THR A 140 -21.13 -9.70 25.35
C THR A 140 -21.75 -9.55 26.75
N SER A 141 -22.95 -8.96 26.85
CA SER A 141 -23.67 -8.76 28.11
C SER A 141 -24.20 -10.08 28.68
N PRO A 142 -24.03 -10.35 29.99
CA PRO A 142 -24.58 -11.54 30.66
C PRO A 142 -26.13 -11.59 30.66
N LEU A 143 -26.80 -10.51 30.27
CA LEU A 143 -28.25 -10.47 30.07
C LEU A 143 -28.71 -11.04 28.72
N ASP A 144 -27.80 -11.49 27.84
CA ASP A 144 -28.21 -12.04 26.56
C ASP A 144 -29.05 -13.32 26.73
N LYS A 145 -30.28 -13.30 26.24
CA LYS A 145 -31.22 -14.42 26.31
C LYS A 145 -31.24 -15.26 25.04
N HIS A 146 -30.61 -14.82 23.95
CA HIS A 146 -30.81 -15.43 22.62
C HIS A 146 -29.51 -15.57 21.82
N PRO A 147 -28.54 -16.41 22.25
CA PRO A 147 -27.40 -16.76 21.41
C PRO A 147 -27.91 -17.40 20.10
N LYS A 148 -27.48 -16.86 18.96
CA LYS A 148 -27.79 -17.41 17.64
C LYS A 148 -26.68 -18.37 17.23
N GLN A 149 -27.05 -19.59 16.84
CA GLN A 149 -26.12 -20.63 16.38
C GLN A 149 -26.40 -20.95 14.92
N PHE A 150 -25.32 -21.08 14.15
CA PHE A 150 -25.35 -21.44 12.74
C PHE A 150 -24.42 -22.61 12.47
N THR A 151 -24.77 -23.45 11.51
CA THR A 151 -23.95 -24.58 11.07
C THR A 151 -23.42 -24.30 9.67
N VAL A 152 -22.11 -24.46 9.49
CA VAL A 152 -21.44 -24.36 8.18
C VAL A 152 -20.68 -25.65 7.89
N ARG A 153 -20.47 -25.95 6.61
CA ARG A 153 -19.73 -27.14 6.16
C ARG A 153 -18.25 -27.01 6.53
N GLY A 154 -17.57 -28.14 6.76
CA GLY A 154 -16.16 -28.19 7.15
C GLY A 154 -15.18 -27.65 6.11
N ASP A 155 -15.62 -27.52 4.85
CA ASP A 155 -14.86 -26.87 3.76
C ASP A 155 -14.99 -25.34 3.77
N GLN A 156 -15.92 -24.78 4.54
CA GLN A 156 -16.05 -23.34 4.74
C GLN A 156 -15.23 -22.86 5.93
N ASN A 157 -14.77 -21.61 5.84
CA ASN A 157 -13.92 -20.99 6.86
C ASN A 157 -14.32 -19.55 7.18
N ASP A 158 -15.52 -19.13 6.78
CA ASP A 158 -16.05 -17.80 7.05
C ASP A 158 -17.57 -17.84 7.27
N TYR A 159 -18.08 -16.80 7.92
CA TYR A 159 -19.51 -16.59 8.10
C TYR A 159 -19.86 -15.11 8.11
N HIS A 160 -21.05 -14.77 7.59
CA HIS A 160 -21.58 -13.41 7.56
C HIS A 160 -22.85 -13.33 8.42
N PHE A 161 -22.70 -12.78 9.62
CA PHE A 161 -23.80 -12.43 10.50
C PHE A 161 -24.47 -11.14 10.03
N ARG A 162 -25.80 -11.14 9.96
CA ARG A 162 -26.64 -9.99 9.57
C ARG A 162 -27.68 -9.72 10.66
N ASP A 163 -28.41 -8.62 10.51
CA ASP A 163 -29.48 -8.19 11.43
C ASP A 163 -28.98 -8.07 12.88
N LEU A 164 -27.82 -7.43 13.03
CA LEU A 164 -27.19 -7.08 14.30
C LEU A 164 -27.53 -5.64 14.69
N GLU A 165 -27.35 -5.32 15.96
CA GLU A 165 -27.50 -3.97 16.48
C GLU A 165 -26.20 -3.18 16.25
N PRO A 166 -26.26 -1.90 15.85
CA PRO A 166 -25.10 -1.04 15.74
C PRO A 166 -24.42 -0.70 17.06
N ALA A 167 -23.17 -0.26 16.95
CA ALA A 167 -22.31 0.13 18.07
C ALA A 167 -22.30 -0.90 19.23
N THR A 168 -22.41 -2.18 18.89
CA THR A 168 -22.65 -3.26 19.85
C THR A 168 -21.53 -4.31 19.76
N HIS A 169 -21.08 -4.78 20.93
CA HIS A 169 -20.05 -5.81 21.02
C HIS A 169 -20.69 -7.20 21.04
N TYR A 170 -20.23 -8.04 20.13
CA TYR A 170 -20.67 -9.43 19.98
C TYR A 170 -19.54 -10.39 20.29
N ASN A 171 -19.82 -11.38 21.13
CA ASN A 171 -18.97 -12.54 21.34
C ASN A 171 -19.30 -13.60 20.28
N ILE A 172 -18.32 -13.89 19.43
CA ILE A 172 -18.43 -14.87 18.35
C ILE A 172 -17.58 -16.08 18.71
N THR A 173 -18.19 -17.26 18.72
CA THR A 173 -17.53 -18.54 18.99
C THR A 173 -17.65 -19.45 17.78
N VAL A 174 -16.53 -19.97 17.28
CA VAL A 174 -16.50 -21.01 16.23
C VAL A 174 -16.10 -22.33 16.88
N GLN A 175 -16.85 -23.40 16.65
CA GLN A 175 -16.54 -24.76 17.12
C GLN A 175 -16.42 -25.70 15.91
N GLY A 176 -15.29 -26.38 15.75
CA GLY A 176 -15.14 -27.46 14.77
C GLY A 176 -15.63 -28.79 15.33
N LEU A 177 -16.47 -29.50 14.58
CA LEU A 177 -16.96 -30.83 14.94
C LEU A 177 -16.47 -31.90 13.96
N SER A 178 -16.41 -33.13 14.44
CA SER A 178 -16.20 -34.34 13.66
C SER A 178 -17.13 -35.43 14.19
N GLU A 179 -18.02 -35.97 13.35
CA GLU A 179 -19.03 -36.96 13.74
C GLU A 179 -19.84 -36.54 14.97
N GLY A 180 -20.17 -35.25 15.06
CA GLY A 180 -20.91 -34.65 16.17
C GLY A 180 -20.11 -34.40 17.46
N LYS A 181 -18.84 -34.83 17.53
CA LYS A 181 -17.94 -34.51 18.64
C LYS A 181 -17.25 -33.17 18.40
N ARG A 182 -17.23 -32.31 19.43
CA ARG A 182 -16.52 -31.03 19.40
C ARG A 182 -15.02 -31.29 19.48
N MET A 183 -14.29 -30.97 18.41
CA MET A 183 -12.85 -31.20 18.29
C MET A 183 -12.03 -29.96 18.63
N TRP A 184 -12.57 -28.79 18.35
CA TRP A 184 -11.88 -27.51 18.52
C TRP A 184 -12.88 -26.38 18.67
N PHE A 185 -12.47 -25.29 19.30
CA PHE A 185 -13.20 -24.04 19.22
C PHE A 185 -12.29 -22.82 19.43
N ILE A 186 -12.79 -21.66 19.06
CA ILE A 186 -12.18 -20.35 19.31
C ILE A 186 -13.28 -19.32 19.56
N THR A 187 -13.02 -18.33 20.40
CA THR A 187 -13.96 -17.25 20.69
C THR A 187 -13.25 -15.91 20.68
N GLU A 188 -13.88 -14.89 20.10
CA GLU A 188 -13.38 -13.51 20.07
C GLU A 188 -14.55 -12.53 20.14
N VAL A 189 -14.27 -11.31 20.60
CA VAL A 189 -15.27 -10.24 20.67
C VAL A 189 -15.04 -9.24 19.53
N PHE A 190 -16.09 -8.95 18.77
CA PHE A 190 -16.05 -7.97 17.69
C PHE A 190 -17.16 -6.92 17.82
N PRO A 191 -16.85 -5.62 17.61
CA PRO A 191 -17.85 -4.56 17.60
C PRO A 191 -18.47 -4.36 16.21
N THR A 192 -19.79 -4.13 16.15
CA THR A 192 -20.45 -3.46 15.01
C THR A 192 -20.16 -1.97 15.03
N THR A 193 -20.24 -1.32 13.86
CA THR A 193 -20.06 0.14 13.74
C THR A 193 -21.35 0.89 14.10
N ASP A 194 -21.30 2.21 14.25
CA ASP A 194 -22.52 3.00 14.46
C ASP A 194 -23.36 3.16 13.17
N TYR A 195 -24.58 3.71 13.32
CA TYR A 195 -25.34 4.25 12.20
C TYR A 195 -24.66 5.50 11.63
N GLY A 196 -24.03 5.37 10.47
CA GLY A 196 -23.50 6.49 9.69
C GLY A 196 -21.97 6.58 9.61
N THR A 197 -21.24 5.83 10.44
CA THR A 197 -19.77 5.77 10.42
C THR A 197 -19.22 4.36 10.20
N GLY A 198 -19.95 3.49 9.51
CA GLY A 198 -19.46 2.19 9.06
C GLY A 198 -18.33 2.29 8.02
N LEU A 199 -17.26 3.01 8.37
CA LEU A 199 -16.04 3.14 7.61
C LEU A 199 -15.35 1.79 7.62
N LEU A 200 -15.45 1.08 6.51
CA LEU A 200 -14.74 -0.16 6.28
C LEU A 200 -13.25 0.16 6.16
N SER A 201 -12.50 0.04 7.26
CA SER A 201 -11.08 0.39 7.33
C SER A 201 -10.19 -0.41 6.37
N TRP A 202 -10.66 -1.59 5.94
CA TRP A 202 -9.98 -2.39 4.92
C TRP A 202 -10.22 -1.88 3.49
N LEU A 203 -11.24 -1.05 3.26
CA LEU A 203 -11.67 -0.58 1.94
C LEU A 203 -11.12 0.84 1.69
N PRO A 204 -10.03 0.97 0.92
CA PRO A 204 -9.42 2.27 0.66
C PRO A 204 -10.32 3.14 -0.22
N ALA A 205 -9.98 4.43 -0.29
CA ALA A 205 -10.68 5.36 -1.15
C ALA A 205 -10.43 5.01 -2.63
N PRO A 206 -11.40 5.32 -3.51
CA PRO A 206 -11.10 5.50 -4.93
C PRO A 206 -9.94 6.49 -5.13
N THR A 207 -9.33 6.48 -6.31
CA THR A 207 -8.21 7.38 -6.66
C THR A 207 -8.49 8.14 -7.96
N ASP A 208 -7.64 9.11 -8.33
CA ASP A 208 -7.67 9.79 -9.62
C ASP A 208 -9.03 10.38 -10.06
N LEU A 209 -9.76 11.01 -9.14
CA LEU A 209 -10.98 11.77 -9.48
C LEU A 209 -10.61 12.90 -10.46
N LYS A 210 -11.23 12.86 -11.64
CA LYS A 210 -10.99 13.78 -12.76
C LYS A 210 -12.30 14.25 -13.40
N LEU A 211 -12.27 15.46 -13.94
CA LEU A 211 -13.35 16.03 -14.73
C LEU A 211 -13.11 15.73 -16.20
N LEU A 212 -14.04 15.03 -16.83
CA LEU A 212 -14.00 14.74 -18.26
C LEU A 212 -14.57 15.91 -19.06
N GLU A 213 -15.77 16.36 -18.70
CA GLU A 213 -16.51 17.40 -19.41
C GLU A 213 -17.28 18.30 -18.43
N LYS A 214 -17.42 19.58 -18.78
CA LYS A 214 -18.29 20.52 -18.08
C LYS A 214 -19.02 21.44 -19.05
N SER A 215 -20.21 21.86 -18.66
CA SER A 215 -20.94 22.98 -19.26
C SER A 215 -21.32 24.00 -18.20
N ASP A 216 -22.18 24.95 -18.55
CA ASP A 216 -22.83 25.85 -17.60
C ASP A 216 -23.82 25.12 -16.68
N ARG A 217 -24.29 23.93 -17.05
CA ARG A 217 -25.32 23.18 -16.31
C ARG A 217 -25.00 21.72 -16.01
N HIS A 218 -23.85 21.22 -16.44
CA HIS A 218 -23.45 19.84 -16.15
C HIS A 218 -21.97 19.68 -15.83
N LEU A 219 -21.66 18.60 -15.11
CA LEU A 219 -20.30 18.11 -14.84
C LEU A 219 -20.27 16.60 -15.08
N HIS A 220 -19.27 16.09 -15.79
CA HIS A 220 -19.04 14.66 -15.99
C HIS A 220 -17.68 14.31 -15.39
N VAL A 221 -17.68 13.47 -14.36
CA VAL A 221 -16.47 13.04 -13.65
C VAL A 221 -16.24 11.55 -13.76
N ALA A 222 -14.99 11.15 -13.58
CA ALA A 222 -14.57 9.76 -13.48
C ALA A 222 -13.50 9.58 -12.40
N TRP A 223 -13.33 8.36 -11.92
CA TRP A 223 -12.32 7.97 -10.92
C TRP A 223 -11.73 6.60 -11.25
N SER A 224 -10.67 6.24 -10.52
CA SER A 224 -10.07 4.90 -10.49
C SER A 224 -10.62 4.11 -9.30
N PRO A 225 -10.92 2.80 -9.47
CA PRO A 225 -11.33 1.93 -8.36
C PRO A 225 -10.30 1.88 -7.22
N PRO A 226 -10.72 1.57 -5.98
CA PRO A 226 -9.80 1.33 -4.87
C PRO A 226 -8.82 0.17 -5.15
N GLU A 227 -7.59 0.31 -4.64
CA GLU A 227 -6.55 -0.72 -4.77
C GLU A 227 -6.77 -1.84 -3.73
N ILE A 228 -7.40 -2.94 -4.15
CA ILE A 228 -7.68 -4.13 -3.30
C ILE A 228 -7.10 -5.36 -3.97
N PHE A 229 -6.25 -6.08 -3.25
CA PHE A 229 -5.44 -7.16 -3.83
C PHE A 229 -6.01 -8.55 -3.66
N ASP A 230 -6.79 -8.77 -2.61
CA ASP A 230 -7.51 -10.02 -2.41
C ASP A 230 -8.78 -9.99 -3.26
N PRO A 231 -8.94 -10.92 -4.22
CA PRO A 231 -10.14 -11.03 -5.02
C PRO A 231 -11.42 -11.16 -4.18
N ALA A 232 -11.36 -11.89 -3.05
CA ALA A 232 -12.51 -12.09 -2.19
C ALA A 232 -13.01 -10.79 -1.56
N TYR A 233 -12.09 -9.87 -1.20
CA TYR A 233 -12.43 -8.54 -0.71
C TYR A 233 -12.91 -7.62 -1.84
N LYS A 234 -12.27 -7.70 -3.02
CA LYS A 234 -12.66 -6.90 -4.18
C LYS A 234 -14.09 -7.21 -4.65
N ASP A 235 -14.48 -8.47 -4.61
CA ASP A 235 -15.82 -8.93 -4.98
C ASP A 235 -16.91 -8.50 -3.99
N LEU A 236 -16.54 -7.93 -2.83
CA LEU A 236 -17.51 -7.33 -1.89
C LEU A 236 -17.97 -5.93 -2.33
N ILE A 237 -17.24 -5.24 -3.22
CA ILE A 237 -17.66 -3.92 -3.71
C ILE A 237 -18.89 -4.09 -4.60
N THR A 238 -19.96 -3.37 -4.26
CA THR A 238 -21.23 -3.41 -5.00
C THR A 238 -21.53 -2.13 -5.76
N HIS A 239 -21.08 -0.99 -5.24
CA HIS A 239 -21.38 0.32 -5.82
C HIS A 239 -20.40 1.39 -5.35
N TYR A 240 -20.47 2.56 -5.97
CA TYR A 240 -19.84 3.79 -5.48
C TYR A 240 -20.91 4.77 -5.02
N LEU A 241 -20.71 5.37 -3.85
CA LEU A 241 -21.47 6.52 -3.41
C LEU A 241 -20.77 7.80 -3.87
N VAL A 242 -21.45 8.58 -4.68
CA VAL A 242 -20.96 9.86 -5.18
C VAL A 242 -21.85 10.98 -4.66
N THR A 243 -21.26 11.92 -3.93
CA THR A 243 -22.00 13.07 -3.41
C THR A 243 -21.52 14.34 -4.10
N ILE A 244 -22.46 15.18 -4.53
CA ILE A 244 -22.18 16.50 -5.09
C ILE A 244 -22.93 17.57 -4.30
N ALA A 245 -22.24 18.64 -3.92
CA ALA A 245 -22.83 19.77 -3.20
C ALA A 245 -22.25 21.09 -3.73
N PRO A 246 -23.07 22.16 -3.91
CA PRO A 246 -22.54 23.50 -4.12
C PRO A 246 -21.58 23.87 -3.00
N PHE A 247 -20.46 24.49 -3.32
CA PHE A 247 -19.43 24.90 -2.39
C PHE A 247 -19.27 26.41 -2.41
N ASP A 248 -19.50 27.04 -1.27
CA ASP A 248 -19.25 28.46 -1.08
C ASP A 248 -17.80 28.64 -0.62
N SER A 249 -16.96 29.18 -1.51
CA SER A 249 -15.55 29.42 -1.22
C SER A 249 -15.31 30.53 -0.20
N TYR A 250 -16.25 31.45 0.01
CA TYR A 250 -16.11 32.52 1.00
C TYR A 250 -16.30 31.98 2.42
N THR A 251 -17.33 31.17 2.63
CA THR A 251 -17.63 30.58 3.94
C THR A 251 -16.92 29.24 4.18
N GLY A 252 -16.43 28.58 3.12
CA GLY A 252 -15.86 27.24 3.19
C GLY A 252 -16.90 26.14 3.43
N LYS A 253 -18.20 26.44 3.28
CA LYS A 253 -19.29 25.52 3.58
C LYS A 253 -19.88 24.92 2.30
N THR A 254 -20.32 23.68 2.41
CA THR A 254 -21.13 23.03 1.37
C THR A 254 -22.61 23.31 1.59
N GLY A 255 -23.34 23.51 0.50
CA GLY A 255 -24.80 23.57 0.48
C GLY A 255 -25.41 22.17 0.60
N ARG A 256 -26.68 22.05 0.23
CA ARG A 256 -27.41 20.77 0.29
C ARG A 256 -26.76 19.73 -0.64
N PRO A 257 -26.30 18.58 -0.11
CA PRO A 257 -25.73 17.52 -0.93
C PRO A 257 -26.81 16.76 -1.71
N ARG A 258 -26.40 16.24 -2.87
CA ARG A 258 -27.13 15.23 -3.65
C ARG A 258 -26.29 13.98 -3.74
N ASN A 259 -26.88 12.84 -3.36
CA ASN A 259 -26.20 11.56 -3.32
C ASN A 259 -26.63 10.72 -4.53
N TYR A 260 -25.67 10.09 -5.17
CA TYR A 260 -25.86 9.22 -6.32
C TYR A 260 -25.15 7.89 -6.05
N SER A 261 -25.77 6.80 -6.48
CA SER A 261 -25.16 5.47 -6.45
C SER A 261 -24.80 5.06 -7.86
N VAL A 262 -23.54 4.67 -8.07
CA VAL A 262 -23.05 4.13 -9.35
C VAL A 262 -22.74 2.65 -9.15
N PRO A 263 -23.47 1.73 -9.80
CA PRO A 263 -23.20 0.30 -9.67
C PRO A 263 -21.77 -0.04 -10.10
N TYR A 264 -21.11 -0.91 -9.35
CA TYR A 264 -19.81 -1.44 -9.74
C TYR A 264 -19.99 -2.36 -10.98
N PRO A 265 -19.13 -2.31 -12.01
CA PRO A 265 -17.82 -1.66 -12.08
C PRO A 265 -17.82 -0.24 -12.70
N GLY A 266 -18.96 0.46 -12.75
CA GLY A 266 -19.03 1.82 -13.29
C GLY A 266 -18.19 2.81 -12.49
N THR A 267 -17.38 3.62 -13.17
CA THR A 267 -16.44 4.57 -12.54
C THR A 267 -16.58 6.01 -13.04
N SER A 268 -17.72 6.34 -13.63
CA SER A 268 -18.03 7.70 -14.07
C SER A 268 -19.50 8.05 -13.84
N ILE A 269 -19.79 9.35 -13.76
CA ILE A 269 -21.15 9.88 -13.63
C ILE A 269 -21.24 11.29 -14.19
N LYS A 270 -22.36 11.59 -14.87
CA LYS A 270 -22.73 12.92 -15.31
C LYS A 270 -23.81 13.51 -14.40
N PHE A 271 -23.57 14.71 -13.92
CA PHE A 271 -24.50 15.51 -13.15
C PHE A 271 -25.08 16.60 -14.04
N ASP A 272 -26.40 16.65 -14.17
CA ASP A 272 -27.13 17.67 -14.90
C ASP A 272 -27.92 18.61 -13.97
N ASN A 273 -28.55 19.64 -14.53
CA ASN A 273 -29.33 20.65 -13.81
C ASN A 273 -28.55 21.33 -12.67
N LEU A 274 -27.28 21.62 -12.92
CA LEU A 274 -26.43 22.41 -12.05
C LEU A 274 -26.58 23.89 -12.35
N SER A 275 -26.32 24.73 -11.33
CA SER A 275 -26.27 26.19 -11.49
C SER A 275 -24.99 26.61 -12.24
N PRO A 276 -25.08 27.57 -13.18
CA PRO A 276 -23.91 28.17 -13.83
C PRO A 276 -22.97 28.86 -12.84
N LYS A 277 -21.69 28.99 -13.24
CA LYS A 277 -20.63 29.71 -12.50
C LYS A 277 -20.55 29.34 -11.01
N THR A 278 -20.79 28.06 -10.69
CA THR A 278 -20.88 27.57 -9.32
C THR A 278 -19.81 26.51 -9.08
N ILE A 279 -19.11 26.61 -7.94
CA ILE A 279 -18.14 25.60 -7.52
C ILE A 279 -18.90 24.48 -6.81
N TYR A 280 -18.57 23.24 -7.12
CA TYR A 280 -19.12 22.05 -6.50
C TYR A 280 -18.01 21.26 -5.82
N ASN A 281 -18.26 20.84 -4.59
CA ASN A 281 -17.47 19.83 -3.91
C ASN A 281 -18.09 18.46 -4.20
N MET A 282 -17.24 17.52 -4.58
CA MET A 282 -17.61 16.15 -4.88
C MET A 282 -16.81 15.18 -4.05
N THR A 283 -17.47 14.13 -3.60
CA THR A 283 -16.86 13.02 -2.89
C THR A 283 -17.25 11.69 -3.51
N VAL A 284 -16.34 10.72 -3.44
CA VAL A 284 -16.54 9.36 -3.95
C VAL A 284 -16.06 8.38 -2.89
N GLN A 285 -16.92 7.42 -2.54
CA GLN A 285 -16.59 6.28 -1.68
C GLN A 285 -16.95 4.97 -2.38
N ALA A 286 -16.13 3.94 -2.21
CA ALA A 286 -16.53 2.59 -2.56
C ALA A 286 -17.44 2.01 -1.47
N GLY A 287 -18.52 1.36 -1.88
CA GLY A 287 -19.52 0.76 -1.02
C GLY A 287 -19.61 -0.74 -1.21
N THR A 288 -19.87 -1.44 -0.12
CA THR A 288 -20.30 -2.84 -0.11
C THR A 288 -21.74 -2.90 0.38
N ASN A 289 -22.29 -4.10 0.53
CA ASN A 289 -23.58 -4.26 1.22
C ASN A 289 -23.51 -3.95 2.72
N SER A 290 -22.30 -3.83 3.28
CA SER A 290 -22.07 -3.66 4.72
C SER A 290 -21.73 -2.23 5.14
N GLY A 291 -21.35 -1.36 4.21
CA GLY A 291 -20.87 -0.01 4.51
C GLY A 291 -19.98 0.57 3.42
N TYR A 292 -19.36 1.71 3.72
CA TYR A 292 -18.53 2.48 2.79
C TYR A 292 -17.08 2.54 3.27
N GLY A 293 -16.14 2.52 2.32
CA GLY A 293 -14.72 2.71 2.60
C GLY A 293 -14.33 4.17 2.76
N GLU A 294 -13.02 4.43 2.70
CA GLU A 294 -12.50 5.80 2.73
C GLU A 294 -12.99 6.66 1.56
N MET A 295 -12.89 7.98 1.74
CA MET A 295 -13.48 8.97 0.83
C MET A 295 -12.40 9.72 0.04
N LEU A 296 -12.59 9.75 -1.28
CA LEU A 296 -11.87 10.65 -2.17
C LEU A 296 -12.68 11.92 -2.39
N TRP A 297 -12.03 13.08 -2.44
CA TRP A 297 -12.69 14.36 -2.70
C TRP A 297 -12.07 15.14 -3.86
N GLY A 298 -12.86 16.02 -4.46
CA GLY A 298 -12.43 16.96 -5.49
C GLY A 298 -13.40 18.12 -5.63
N THR A 299 -12.93 19.21 -6.23
CA THR A 299 -13.75 20.40 -6.47
C THR A 299 -13.62 20.86 -7.91
N TYR A 300 -14.75 21.16 -8.53
CA TYR A 300 -14.82 21.64 -9.92
C TYR A 300 -15.91 22.69 -10.05
N SER A 301 -15.84 23.54 -11.07
CA SER A 301 -16.85 24.57 -11.32
C SER A 301 -17.56 24.39 -12.66
N THR A 302 -18.86 24.69 -12.67
CA THR A 302 -19.62 24.89 -13.92
C THR A 302 -19.17 26.17 -14.61
N LEU A 303 -19.39 26.23 -15.93
CA LEU A 303 -19.06 27.38 -16.76
C LEU A 303 -20.08 28.51 -16.61
N ALA A 304 -19.74 29.71 -17.11
CA ALA A 304 -20.76 30.71 -17.38
C ALA A 304 -21.56 30.34 -18.65
N PRO A 305 -22.82 30.79 -18.79
CA PRO A 305 -23.59 30.55 -20.00
C PRO A 305 -22.85 31.05 -21.25
N GLY A 306 -22.68 30.16 -22.25
CA GLY A 306 -21.98 30.47 -23.50
C GLY A 306 -20.46 30.26 -23.50
N GLU A 307 -19.84 29.91 -22.37
CA GLU A 307 -18.42 29.54 -22.33
C GLU A 307 -18.19 28.08 -22.75
N ASN A 308 -17.01 27.78 -23.29
CA ASN A 308 -16.59 26.44 -23.70
C ASN A 308 -15.63 25.82 -22.68
N HIS A 309 -15.62 24.49 -22.59
CA HIS A 309 -14.66 23.74 -21.76
C HIS A 309 -13.27 23.70 -22.42
N VAL A 310 -12.51 24.77 -22.23
CA VAL A 310 -11.16 24.92 -22.81
C VAL A 310 -10.06 24.50 -21.85
N LEU A 311 -10.04 25.08 -20.65
CA LEU A 311 -9.03 24.82 -19.63
C LEU A 311 -9.38 23.54 -18.86
N ARG A 312 -8.51 22.54 -18.89
CA ARG A 312 -8.66 21.25 -18.22
C ARG A 312 -7.57 21.05 -17.18
N LEU A 313 -7.87 20.28 -16.15
CA LEU A 313 -6.89 19.82 -15.17
C LEU A 313 -6.34 18.48 -15.62
N LEU A 314 -5.08 18.46 -16.05
CA LEU A 314 -4.38 17.25 -16.44
C LEU A 314 -3.87 16.49 -15.21
N ASP A 315 -3.30 17.21 -14.25
CA ASP A 315 -2.75 16.61 -13.04
C ASP A 315 -2.82 17.52 -11.80
N ARG A 316 -2.81 16.92 -10.60
CA ARG A 316 -2.67 17.62 -9.33
C ARG A 316 -1.76 16.88 -8.36
N THR A 317 -0.98 17.64 -7.61
CA THR A 317 -0.21 17.19 -6.45
C THR A 317 -0.62 18.00 -5.22
N PRO A 318 -0.05 17.75 -4.03
CA PRO A 318 -0.29 18.61 -2.89
C PRO A 318 0.17 20.06 -3.09
N THR A 319 1.08 20.34 -4.03
CA THR A 319 1.67 21.69 -4.18
C THR A 319 1.71 22.19 -5.62
N SER A 320 1.03 21.50 -6.54
CA SER A 320 0.98 21.89 -7.94
C SER A 320 -0.31 21.47 -8.63
N LEU A 321 -0.65 22.21 -9.69
CA LEU A 321 -1.73 21.90 -10.61
C LEU A 321 -1.18 21.99 -12.04
N THR A 322 -1.30 20.92 -12.81
CA THR A 322 -0.96 20.92 -14.24
C THR A 322 -2.25 21.08 -15.04
N VAL A 323 -2.34 22.18 -15.75
CA VAL A 323 -3.48 22.52 -16.60
C VAL A 323 -3.10 22.40 -18.06
N GLU A 324 -4.08 22.02 -18.88
CA GLU A 324 -3.95 21.93 -20.33
C GLU A 324 -5.10 22.66 -21.01
N TRP A 325 -4.86 23.12 -22.23
CA TRP A 325 -5.89 23.76 -23.06
C TRP A 325 -5.63 23.50 -24.53
N GLU A 326 -6.69 23.57 -25.32
CA GLU A 326 -6.60 23.43 -26.77
C GLU A 326 -6.50 24.82 -27.44
N PRO A 327 -5.40 25.14 -28.15
CA PRO A 327 -5.20 26.44 -28.79
C PRO A 327 -6.27 26.78 -29.82
N THR A 328 -6.89 25.79 -30.47
CA THR A 328 -7.90 25.97 -31.52
C THR A 328 -9.05 26.89 -31.09
N ILE A 329 -9.40 26.91 -29.80
CA ILE A 329 -10.57 27.66 -29.28
C ILE A 329 -10.22 29.12 -28.95
N LEU A 330 -9.03 29.36 -28.38
CA LEU A 330 -8.57 30.69 -27.97
C LEU A 330 -7.68 31.38 -29.03
N GLY A 331 -7.21 30.62 -30.02
CA GLY A 331 -6.18 30.98 -30.98
C GLY A 331 -4.77 30.72 -30.44
N ASP A 332 -3.84 30.34 -31.31
CA ASP A 332 -2.42 30.19 -30.96
C ASP A 332 -1.77 31.56 -30.74
N ARG A 333 -1.74 31.98 -29.49
CA ARG A 333 -1.35 33.32 -29.03
C ARG A 333 -0.60 33.20 -27.71
N GLU A 334 -0.01 34.30 -27.28
CA GLU A 334 0.45 34.41 -25.91
C GLU A 334 -0.74 34.39 -24.96
N TYR A 335 -0.56 33.77 -23.80
CA TYR A 335 -1.58 33.71 -22.76
C TYR A 335 -1.07 34.28 -21.46
N VAL A 336 -1.98 34.81 -20.65
CA VAL A 336 -1.74 35.11 -19.25
C VAL A 336 -2.54 34.10 -18.44
N LEU A 337 -1.82 33.24 -17.72
CA LEU A 337 -2.41 32.32 -16.76
C LEU A 337 -2.37 32.96 -15.38
N SER A 338 -3.52 33.09 -14.73
CA SER A 338 -3.64 33.63 -13.37
C SER A 338 -4.34 32.64 -12.46
N TRP A 339 -3.92 32.57 -11.20
CA TRP A 339 -4.52 31.70 -10.20
C TRP A 339 -4.72 32.44 -8.88
N LYS A 340 -5.90 32.25 -8.30
CA LYS A 340 -6.33 32.90 -7.06
C LYS A 340 -6.68 31.87 -6.01
N SER A 341 -6.10 31.97 -4.82
CA SER A 341 -6.52 31.14 -3.67
C SER A 341 -7.94 31.54 -3.24
N LEU A 342 -8.85 30.57 -3.24
CA LEU A 342 -10.25 30.80 -2.87
C LEU A 342 -10.57 30.33 -1.45
N HIS A 343 -10.08 29.14 -1.09
CA HIS A 343 -10.32 28.54 0.22
C HIS A 343 -9.24 27.51 0.52
N SER A 344 -8.84 27.38 1.78
CA SER A 344 -7.90 26.34 2.24
C SER A 344 -8.42 25.66 3.48
N ALA A 345 -8.17 24.36 3.60
CA ALA A 345 -8.37 23.63 4.85
C ALA A 345 -7.45 24.14 5.98
N PHE A 346 -6.35 24.82 5.63
CA PHE A 346 -5.36 25.32 6.58
C PHE A 346 -5.50 26.83 6.79
N LYS A 347 -5.69 27.23 8.05
CA LYS A 347 -5.93 28.64 8.45
C LYS A 347 -4.75 29.58 8.19
N HIS A 348 -3.53 29.05 8.09
CA HIS A 348 -2.32 29.87 7.87
C HIS A 348 -2.17 30.31 6.40
N VAL A 349 -2.92 29.70 5.48
CA VAL A 349 -2.84 30.02 4.05
C VAL A 349 -3.54 31.34 3.76
N GLN A 350 -2.84 32.25 3.07
CA GLN A 350 -3.40 33.52 2.63
C GLN A 350 -4.41 33.31 1.49
N ILE A 351 -5.66 33.69 1.73
CA ILE A 351 -6.76 33.62 0.76
C ILE A 351 -6.84 34.92 -0.04
N ASN A 352 -7.37 34.84 -1.26
CA ASN A 352 -7.47 35.92 -2.25
C ASN A 352 -6.14 36.43 -2.82
N GLY A 353 -5.02 35.76 -2.55
CA GLY A 353 -3.76 36.04 -3.23
C GLY A 353 -3.85 35.65 -4.70
N ILE A 354 -3.55 36.59 -5.60
CA ILE A 354 -3.54 36.37 -7.04
C ILE A 354 -2.09 36.34 -7.49
N ARG A 355 -1.72 35.30 -8.24
CA ARG A 355 -0.45 35.19 -8.96
C ARG A 355 -0.74 34.97 -10.44
N SER A 356 0.22 35.30 -11.29
CA SER A 356 0.10 35.14 -12.74
C SER A 356 1.44 34.77 -13.37
N ALA A 357 1.37 34.14 -14.53
CA ALA A 357 2.50 33.84 -15.39
C ALA A 357 2.15 34.18 -16.85
N GLU A 358 3.11 34.74 -17.56
CA GLU A 358 3.04 34.93 -19.01
C GLU A 358 3.47 33.64 -19.71
N ILE A 359 2.63 33.17 -20.62
CA ILE A 359 2.78 31.90 -21.32
C ILE A 359 3.03 32.18 -22.79
N PRO A 360 4.18 31.74 -23.35
CA PRO A 360 4.49 31.93 -24.76
C PRO A 360 3.49 31.24 -25.70
N ALA A 361 3.31 31.81 -26.88
CA ALA A 361 2.57 31.16 -27.97
C ALA A 361 3.13 29.76 -28.30
N GLY A 362 2.27 28.86 -28.79
CA GLY A 362 2.57 27.45 -29.01
C GLY A 362 2.49 26.56 -27.77
N THR A 363 2.37 27.12 -26.57
CA THR A 363 2.23 26.35 -25.33
C THR A 363 0.77 25.90 -25.13
N THR A 364 0.58 24.62 -24.79
CA THR A 364 -0.75 24.01 -24.58
C THR A 364 -0.94 23.41 -23.17
N GLN A 365 0.13 23.38 -22.37
CA GLN A 365 0.10 22.89 -20.99
C GLN A 365 0.98 23.76 -20.10
N TYR A 366 0.62 23.86 -18.82
CA TYR A 366 1.43 24.57 -17.83
C TYR A 366 1.26 23.95 -16.44
N THR A 367 2.37 23.82 -15.71
CA THR A 367 2.35 23.37 -14.32
C THR A 367 2.50 24.57 -13.39
N ILE A 368 1.45 24.85 -12.63
CA ILE A 368 1.44 25.88 -11.58
C ILE A 368 2.06 25.25 -10.33
N GLU A 369 3.14 25.86 -9.84
CA GLU A 369 3.92 25.33 -8.72
C GLU A 369 3.78 26.18 -7.45
N ASN A 370 4.37 25.69 -6.36
CA ASN A 370 4.43 26.38 -5.07
C ASN A 370 3.04 26.81 -4.58
N LEU A 371 2.07 25.92 -4.79
CA LEU A 371 0.71 26.02 -4.26
C LEU A 371 0.63 25.36 -2.89
N GLU A 372 -0.39 25.73 -2.14
CA GLU A 372 -0.66 25.21 -0.81
C GLU A 372 -1.48 23.92 -0.89
N PRO A 373 -1.20 22.90 -0.04
CA PRO A 373 -2.00 21.69 0.04
C PRO A 373 -3.44 21.93 0.48
N SER A 374 -4.35 21.00 0.10
CA SER A 374 -5.79 21.07 0.42
C SER A 374 -6.42 22.44 0.19
N THR A 375 -6.05 23.10 -0.93
CA THR A 375 -6.46 24.47 -1.23
C THR A 375 -7.14 24.54 -2.59
N VAL A 376 -8.28 25.22 -2.62
CA VAL A 376 -9.08 25.49 -3.83
C VAL A 376 -8.57 26.76 -4.49
N TYR A 377 -8.23 26.66 -5.77
CA TYR A 377 -7.77 27.76 -6.61
C TYR A 377 -8.75 28.00 -7.76
N ASN A 378 -8.99 29.26 -8.09
CA ASN A 378 -9.57 29.62 -9.37
C ASN A 378 -8.44 29.89 -10.37
N VAL A 379 -8.36 29.10 -11.44
CA VAL A 379 -7.38 29.25 -12.50
C VAL A 379 -8.06 29.87 -13.72
N THR A 380 -7.47 30.93 -14.26
CA THR A 380 -8.01 31.72 -15.37
C THR A 380 -6.94 31.89 -16.44
N LEU A 381 -7.25 31.49 -17.67
CA LEU A 381 -6.41 31.62 -18.85
C LEU A 381 -7.01 32.70 -19.75
N LYS A 382 -6.25 33.77 -20.01
CA LYS A 382 -6.64 34.87 -20.92
C LYS A 382 -5.69 34.89 -22.11
N ALA A 383 -6.22 34.89 -23.33
CA ALA A 383 -5.40 35.04 -24.54
C ALA A 383 -5.09 36.51 -24.82
N GLN A 384 -3.84 36.89 -25.01
CA GLN A 384 -3.46 38.28 -25.28
C GLN A 384 -3.30 38.54 -26.80
N PRO A 385 -3.77 39.69 -27.34
CA PRO A 385 -4.49 40.80 -26.70
C PRO A 385 -6.02 40.60 -26.65
N SER A 386 -6.52 39.36 -26.79
CA SER A 386 -7.95 39.07 -26.78
C SER A 386 -8.60 39.24 -25.41
N ASP A 387 -9.91 39.44 -25.38
CA ASP A 387 -10.71 39.32 -24.16
C ASP A 387 -11.35 37.94 -23.99
N LYS A 388 -10.97 36.96 -24.82
CA LYS A 388 -11.36 35.56 -24.60
C LYS A 388 -10.67 35.00 -23.36
N ILE A 389 -11.47 34.50 -22.44
CA ILE A 389 -11.04 33.94 -21.16
C ILE A 389 -11.60 32.52 -21.02
N ALA A 390 -10.83 31.63 -20.41
CA ALA A 390 -11.30 30.35 -19.91
C ALA A 390 -10.98 30.25 -18.42
N SER A 391 -11.88 29.69 -17.60
CA SER A 391 -11.65 29.55 -16.17
C SER A 391 -12.11 28.21 -15.60
N GLY A 392 -11.54 27.83 -14.46
CA GLY A 392 -11.91 26.62 -13.72
C GLY A 392 -11.43 26.66 -12.28
N ALA A 393 -12.28 26.21 -11.36
CA ALA A 393 -11.90 25.97 -9.98
C ALA A 393 -11.33 24.57 -9.82
N TYR A 394 -10.14 24.45 -9.22
CA TYR A 394 -9.43 23.18 -8.99
C TYR A 394 -8.84 23.18 -7.59
N ALA A 395 -8.70 21.99 -6.99
CA ALA A 395 -8.07 21.86 -5.68
C ALA A 395 -6.82 20.99 -5.71
N THR A 396 -5.79 21.44 -4.99
CA THR A 396 -4.59 20.66 -4.69
C THR A 396 -4.91 19.49 -3.75
N LEU A 397 -4.07 18.46 -3.77
CA LEU A 397 -4.24 17.31 -2.90
C LEU A 397 -3.85 17.63 -1.44
N PRO A 398 -4.29 16.81 -0.46
CA PRO A 398 -3.82 16.92 0.91
C PRO A 398 -2.31 16.65 1.05
N PRO A 399 -1.68 17.09 2.16
CA PRO A 399 -0.30 16.68 2.47
C PRO A 399 -0.13 15.16 2.46
N GLY A 400 1.06 14.67 2.06
CA GLY A 400 1.36 13.24 2.01
C GLY A 400 0.85 12.50 0.75
N TRP A 401 0.26 13.21 -0.21
CA TRP A 401 -0.26 12.67 -1.48
C TRP A 401 0.68 12.86 -2.69
N PHE A 402 2.00 12.93 -2.48
CA PHE A 402 2.94 12.79 -3.59
C PHE A 402 3.16 11.30 -3.91
N THR A 403 2.26 10.74 -4.72
CA THR A 403 2.34 9.34 -5.15
C THR A 403 3.03 9.20 -6.50
N VAL A 404 3.78 8.10 -6.71
CA VAL A 404 4.40 7.78 -8.00
C VAL A 404 3.36 7.63 -9.11
N ARG A 405 3.71 7.85 -10.38
CA ARG A 405 2.77 7.76 -11.51
C ARG A 405 3.18 6.71 -12.52
N ASN A 406 2.21 6.21 -13.27
CA ASN A 406 2.39 5.19 -14.31
C ASN A 406 3.24 4.01 -13.81
N LEU A 407 3.08 3.64 -12.54
CA LEU A 407 3.86 2.59 -11.89
C LEU A 407 3.41 1.22 -12.40
N VAL A 408 4.29 0.56 -13.13
CA VAL A 408 4.03 -0.76 -13.73
C VAL A 408 5.26 -1.66 -13.62
N TRP A 409 5.04 -2.97 -13.59
CA TRP A 409 6.09 -3.94 -13.89
C TRP A 409 6.22 -4.11 -15.42
N CYS A 410 7.44 -4.02 -15.95
CA CYS A 410 7.66 -3.98 -17.40
C CYS A 410 8.40 -5.20 -17.96
N ASP A 411 9.13 -5.92 -17.12
CA ASP A 411 9.67 -7.25 -17.46
C ASP A 411 9.77 -8.14 -16.21
N ARG A 412 9.82 -9.46 -16.39
CA ARG A 412 9.90 -10.42 -15.27
C ARG A 412 10.53 -11.75 -15.67
N THR A 413 11.00 -12.47 -14.66
CA THR A 413 11.31 -13.90 -14.73
C THR A 413 10.52 -14.66 -13.67
N ASN A 414 10.89 -15.92 -13.40
CA ASN A 414 10.30 -16.67 -12.29
C ASN A 414 10.83 -16.24 -10.90
N TYR A 415 11.92 -15.47 -10.86
CA TYR A 415 12.65 -15.12 -9.62
C TYR A 415 12.79 -13.61 -9.41
N ALA A 416 12.43 -12.81 -10.40
CA ALA A 416 12.69 -11.39 -10.38
C ALA A 416 11.65 -10.58 -11.18
N LEU A 417 11.55 -9.32 -10.80
CA LEU A 417 10.61 -8.36 -11.33
C LEU A 417 11.24 -6.99 -11.56
N SER A 418 11.07 -6.47 -12.76
CA SER A 418 11.51 -5.14 -13.17
C SER A 418 10.34 -4.16 -13.11
N LEU A 419 10.47 -3.15 -12.27
CA LEU A 419 9.49 -2.09 -12.04
C LEU A 419 9.93 -0.81 -12.74
N THR A 420 8.97 -0.04 -13.25
CA THR A 420 9.21 1.29 -13.81
C THR A 420 8.07 2.25 -13.50
N TRP A 421 8.40 3.50 -13.20
CA TRP A 421 7.45 4.57 -12.95
C TRP A 421 7.98 5.93 -13.42
N GLU A 422 7.07 6.88 -13.55
CA GLU A 422 7.44 8.28 -13.71
C GLU A 422 7.85 8.88 -12.37
N PRO A 423 9.01 9.57 -12.31
CA PRO A 423 9.41 10.34 -11.15
C PRO A 423 8.28 11.24 -10.65
N VAL A 424 8.17 11.41 -9.33
CA VAL A 424 7.32 12.47 -8.78
C VAL A 424 7.77 13.79 -9.39
N ASN A 425 6.80 14.51 -9.99
CA ASN A 425 7.00 15.74 -10.73
C ASN A 425 8.00 16.68 -10.03
N LEU A 426 8.78 17.39 -10.86
CA LEU A 426 9.71 18.43 -10.43
C LEU A 426 10.88 17.91 -9.57
N ASN A 427 11.18 16.61 -9.64
CA ASN A 427 12.26 15.98 -8.87
C ASN A 427 12.18 16.26 -7.36
N LYS A 428 10.97 16.53 -6.83
CA LYS A 428 10.75 16.81 -5.39
C LYS A 428 11.04 15.60 -4.50
N ALA A 429 10.91 14.39 -5.06
CA ALA A 429 11.20 13.18 -4.32
C ALA A 429 12.72 12.98 -4.20
N THR A 430 13.20 12.91 -2.96
CA THR A 430 14.62 12.63 -2.68
C THR A 430 14.91 11.14 -2.72
N HIS A 431 13.95 10.32 -2.28
CA HIS A 431 14.09 8.87 -2.18
C HIS A 431 12.78 8.18 -2.56
N TYR A 432 12.89 6.92 -2.93
CA TYR A 432 11.79 6.00 -3.10
C TYR A 432 12.02 4.74 -2.28
N GLN A 433 10.96 4.02 -1.99
CA GLN A 433 11.04 2.73 -1.33
C GLN A 433 10.03 1.78 -1.98
N VAL A 434 10.41 0.51 -2.06
CA VAL A 434 9.61 -0.57 -2.60
C VAL A 434 9.23 -1.51 -1.46
N ARG A 435 8.04 -2.08 -1.50
CA ARG A 435 7.64 -3.18 -0.63
C ARG A 435 6.83 -4.21 -1.40
N TYR A 436 6.79 -5.44 -0.92
CA TYR A 436 5.95 -6.48 -1.49
C TYR A 436 5.37 -7.43 -0.45
N LEU A 437 4.22 -8.00 -0.75
CA LEU A 437 3.53 -9.00 0.08
C LEU A 437 3.10 -10.16 -0.81
N ARG A 438 3.10 -11.39 -0.28
CA ARG A 438 2.58 -12.56 -1.01
C ARG A 438 1.11 -12.81 -0.68
N LEU A 439 0.25 -12.85 -1.70
CA LEU A 439 -1.21 -12.94 -1.53
C LEU A 439 -1.70 -14.27 -0.95
N LYS A 440 -0.95 -15.36 -1.16
CA LYS A 440 -1.35 -16.70 -0.73
C LYS A 440 -0.97 -17.02 0.73
N GLU A 441 -0.28 -16.12 1.42
CA GLU A 441 0.09 -16.32 2.82
C GLU A 441 -1.00 -15.80 3.76
N HIS A 442 -1.28 -16.55 4.83
CA HIS A 442 -2.33 -16.23 5.79
C HIS A 442 -2.06 -14.96 6.60
N ASP A 443 -0.79 -14.59 6.72
CA ASP A 443 -0.38 -13.35 7.36
C ASP A 443 0.06 -12.35 6.29
N VAL A 444 -0.60 -11.19 6.28
CA VAL A 444 -0.30 -10.07 5.37
C VAL A 444 0.96 -9.38 5.90
N ILE A 445 2.11 -10.00 5.63
CA ILE A 445 3.42 -9.45 6.00
C ILE A 445 4.01 -8.77 4.76
N TRP A 446 4.27 -7.47 4.90
CA TRP A 446 5.00 -6.71 3.90
C TRP A 446 6.50 -6.88 4.15
N THR A 447 7.23 -7.28 3.11
CA THR A 447 8.68 -7.14 3.05
C THR A 447 9.01 -5.77 2.47
N GLU A 448 9.71 -4.94 3.23
CA GLU A 448 10.14 -3.61 2.79
C GLU A 448 11.60 -3.64 2.34
N GLU A 449 11.86 -3.17 1.13
CA GLU A 449 13.21 -2.95 0.62
C GLU A 449 13.83 -1.70 1.24
N ASN A 450 15.15 -1.58 1.14
CA ASN A 450 15.87 -0.37 1.57
C ASN A 450 15.45 0.85 0.74
N GLU A 451 15.50 2.04 1.35
CA GLU A 451 15.26 3.29 0.61
C GLU A 451 16.36 3.53 -0.44
N ALA A 452 15.95 3.96 -1.63
CA ALA A 452 16.84 4.26 -2.75
C ALA A 452 16.75 5.75 -3.09
N LYS A 453 17.89 6.39 -3.32
CA LYS A 453 17.92 7.80 -3.76
C LYS A 453 17.31 7.91 -5.15
N ALA A 454 16.51 8.94 -5.38
CA ALA A 454 15.86 9.17 -6.67
C ALA A 454 16.86 9.18 -7.83
N ILE A 455 17.97 9.89 -7.65
CA ILE A 455 19.05 10.02 -8.63
C ILE A 455 19.70 8.68 -9.02
N ASP A 456 19.69 7.68 -8.14
CA ASP A 456 20.33 6.39 -8.39
C ASP A 456 19.41 5.41 -9.17
N LEU A 457 18.12 5.72 -9.32
CA LEU A 457 17.11 4.86 -9.95
C LEU A 457 17.06 4.97 -11.49
N LEU A 458 18.22 5.15 -12.10
CA LEU A 458 18.34 5.27 -13.55
C LEU A 458 17.94 3.98 -14.27
N CYS A 459 17.24 4.12 -15.40
CA CYS A 459 17.01 3.01 -16.32
C CYS A 459 18.20 2.75 -17.25
N PRO A 460 18.33 1.54 -17.85
CA PRO A 460 19.44 1.19 -18.76
C PRO A 460 19.56 2.06 -20.01
N LYS A 461 18.45 2.66 -20.48
CA LYS A 461 18.42 3.53 -21.66
C LYS A 461 18.14 4.97 -21.25
N ASP A 462 18.91 5.91 -21.81
CA ASP A 462 18.65 7.34 -21.69
C ASP A 462 17.41 7.79 -22.47
N GLY A 463 16.84 8.93 -22.07
CA GLY A 463 15.64 9.49 -22.70
C GLY A 463 14.33 8.73 -22.40
N CYS A 464 14.37 7.74 -21.51
CA CYS A 464 13.16 7.07 -21.03
C CYS A 464 12.29 7.96 -20.14
N ASN A 465 12.89 8.94 -19.46
CA ASN A 465 12.25 9.83 -18.48
C ASN A 465 11.52 9.07 -17.35
N ARG A 466 12.08 7.93 -16.94
CA ARG A 466 11.50 7.03 -15.94
C ARG A 466 12.54 6.58 -14.92
N HIS A 467 12.05 6.19 -13.76
CA HIS A 467 12.83 5.42 -12.80
C HIS A 467 12.64 3.92 -13.03
N CYS A 468 13.68 3.15 -12.78
CA CYS A 468 13.66 1.70 -12.85
C CYS A 468 14.16 1.07 -11.55
N TYR A 469 13.54 -0.03 -11.14
CA TYR A 469 13.92 -0.77 -9.94
C TYR A 469 13.76 -2.27 -10.17
N LEU A 470 14.69 -3.07 -9.65
CA LEU A 470 14.66 -4.53 -9.77
C LEU A 470 14.46 -5.16 -8.40
N VAL A 471 13.36 -5.89 -8.24
CA VAL A 471 13.18 -6.81 -7.11
C VAL A 471 13.57 -8.20 -7.60
N PHE A 472 14.52 -8.86 -6.95
CA PHE A 472 14.99 -10.17 -7.39
C PHE A 472 15.24 -11.09 -6.19
N ASN A 473 15.55 -12.35 -6.49
CA ASN A 473 15.62 -13.44 -5.51
C ASN A 473 14.27 -13.74 -4.81
N LEU A 474 13.17 -13.55 -5.52
CA LEU A 474 11.83 -13.92 -5.04
C LEU A 474 11.71 -15.44 -5.00
N ILE A 475 11.34 -15.99 -3.84
CA ILE A 475 11.17 -17.43 -3.60
C ILE A 475 10.03 -18.01 -4.46
N HIS A 476 9.01 -17.21 -4.72
CA HIS A 476 7.87 -17.60 -5.54
C HIS A 476 7.77 -16.74 -6.80
N ASN A 477 6.90 -17.18 -7.71
CA ASN A 477 6.66 -16.45 -8.94
C ASN A 477 6.16 -15.02 -8.64
N PRO A 478 6.67 -13.97 -9.30
CA PRO A 478 6.24 -12.59 -9.07
C PRO A 478 4.73 -12.35 -9.19
N ASN A 479 3.99 -13.20 -9.93
CA ASN A 479 2.53 -13.11 -10.02
C ASN A 479 1.80 -13.38 -8.68
N GLU A 480 2.46 -14.05 -7.72
CA GLU A 480 1.90 -14.34 -6.40
C GLU A 480 2.03 -13.18 -5.42
N TYR A 481 2.71 -12.11 -5.82
CA TYR A 481 3.01 -10.96 -4.98
C TYR A 481 2.26 -9.71 -5.44
N VAL A 482 2.06 -8.81 -4.49
CA VAL A 482 1.69 -7.41 -4.71
C VAL A 482 2.92 -6.58 -4.42
N PHE A 483 3.21 -5.62 -5.29
CA PHE A 483 4.31 -4.69 -5.13
C PHE A 483 3.76 -3.28 -4.96
N GLN A 484 4.39 -2.49 -4.10
CA GLN A 484 4.06 -1.09 -3.89
C GLN A 484 5.30 -0.21 -3.85
N VAL A 485 5.14 1.04 -4.25
CA VAL A 485 6.20 2.05 -4.22
C VAL A 485 5.68 3.33 -3.57
N ARG A 486 6.51 3.95 -2.73
CA ARG A 486 6.26 5.29 -2.17
C ARG A 486 7.43 6.23 -2.40
N ALA A 487 7.18 7.52 -2.31
CA ALA A 487 8.17 8.58 -2.48
C ALA A 487 8.35 9.40 -1.18
N LYS A 488 9.58 9.88 -0.95
CA LYS A 488 9.94 10.76 0.17
C LYS A 488 10.11 12.19 -0.33
N VAL A 489 9.21 13.07 0.08
CA VAL A 489 9.19 14.50 -0.28
C VAL A 489 9.28 15.32 1.00
N ASP A 490 10.13 16.34 1.04
CA ASP A 490 10.36 17.18 2.24
C ASP A 490 10.66 16.36 3.50
N ASN A 491 11.48 15.32 3.34
CA ASN A 491 11.86 14.34 4.36
C ASN A 491 10.67 13.56 4.98
N GLN A 492 9.50 13.57 4.35
CA GLN A 492 8.31 12.83 4.78
C GLN A 492 7.93 11.76 3.75
N TRP A 493 7.58 10.56 4.24
CA TRP A 493 7.10 9.47 3.39
C TRP A 493 5.64 9.71 2.99
N ASN A 494 5.37 9.60 1.69
CA ASN A 494 4.03 9.70 1.12
C ASN A 494 3.35 8.33 1.06
N ARG A 495 2.14 8.31 0.51
CA ARG A 495 1.35 7.09 0.35
C ARG A 495 2.02 6.07 -0.57
N TRP A 496 1.82 4.80 -0.23
CA TRP A 496 2.14 3.67 -1.09
C TRP A 496 1.18 3.63 -2.29
N ARG A 497 1.72 3.35 -3.48
CA ARG A 497 0.95 3.08 -4.70
C ARG A 497 1.26 1.68 -5.20
N THR A 498 0.24 0.97 -5.65
CA THR A 498 0.40 -0.40 -6.16
C THR A 498 0.90 -0.42 -7.60
N VAL A 499 1.81 -1.37 -7.86
CA VAL A 499 2.30 -1.66 -9.19
C VAL A 499 1.18 -2.21 -10.06
N GLY A 500 0.83 -1.48 -11.12
CA GLY A 500 -0.12 -1.93 -12.12
C GLY A 500 0.44 -3.04 -13.02
N LYS A 501 -0.43 -3.91 -13.50
CA LYS A 501 -0.07 -4.86 -14.57
C LYS A 501 -0.15 -4.13 -15.93
N PRO A 502 0.86 -4.24 -16.82
CA PRO A 502 0.86 -3.50 -18.07
C PRO A 502 -0.30 -3.99 -18.91
N SER A 503 -0.95 -3.06 -19.58
CA SER A 503 -1.96 -3.41 -20.56
C SER A 503 -1.31 -4.17 -21.73
N PHE A 504 -2.10 -4.96 -22.46
CA PHE A 504 -1.59 -5.68 -23.63
C PHE A 504 -1.04 -4.72 -24.70
N LEU A 505 -1.59 -3.51 -24.79
CA LEU A 505 -1.21 -2.47 -25.75
C LEU A 505 0.18 -1.86 -25.46
N GLU A 506 0.54 -1.67 -24.19
CA GLU A 506 1.81 -1.05 -23.78
C GLU A 506 3.04 -1.95 -23.99
N LYS A 507 2.85 -3.26 -24.14
CA LYS A 507 3.95 -4.24 -24.24
C LYS A 507 4.89 -4.00 -25.42
N SER A 508 4.43 -3.37 -26.51
CA SER A 508 5.25 -3.17 -27.71
C SER A 508 6.21 -1.98 -27.58
N GLU A 509 5.81 -0.91 -26.88
CA GLU A 509 6.59 0.32 -26.75
C GLU A 509 7.55 0.28 -25.55
N GLN A 510 7.09 -0.18 -24.39
CA GLN A 510 7.89 -0.19 -23.16
C GLN A 510 9.07 -1.17 -23.19
N LYS A 511 8.98 -2.26 -23.96
CA LYS A 511 10.07 -3.24 -24.10
C LYS A 511 11.35 -2.69 -24.73
N LYS A 512 11.34 -1.48 -25.31
CA LYS A 512 12.48 -0.92 -26.06
C LYS A 512 13.53 -0.15 -25.20
N GLY A 513 13.73 -0.55 -23.94
CA GLY A 513 14.93 -0.17 -23.15
C GLY A 513 14.68 0.53 -21.81
N CYS A 514 13.42 0.76 -21.41
CA CYS A 514 13.09 1.39 -20.12
C CYS A 514 12.88 0.37 -19.00
N CYS A 515 13.56 -0.78 -19.07
CA CYS A 515 13.40 -1.90 -18.15
C CYS A 515 14.76 -2.51 -17.83
N ILE A 516 15.02 -2.72 -16.55
CA ILE A 516 16.15 -3.54 -16.09
C ILE A 516 15.87 -4.97 -16.51
N VAL A 517 16.83 -5.63 -17.16
CA VAL A 517 16.68 -7.03 -17.57
C VAL A 517 16.76 -7.92 -16.33
N PRO A 518 15.66 -8.60 -15.95
CA PRO A 518 15.61 -9.36 -14.72
C PRO A 518 16.38 -10.70 -14.85
N PRO A 519 17.10 -11.16 -13.81
CA PRO A 519 17.83 -12.42 -13.86
C PRO A 519 16.88 -13.62 -13.98
N PRO A 520 17.18 -14.62 -14.83
CA PRO A 520 16.35 -15.82 -15.00
C PRO A 520 16.57 -16.89 -13.93
N TYR A 521 17.39 -16.62 -12.92
CA TYR A 521 17.75 -17.52 -11.82
C TYR A 521 17.94 -16.72 -10.53
N MET A 522 17.97 -17.44 -9.39
CA MET A 522 18.40 -16.87 -8.11
C MET A 522 19.87 -16.45 -8.19
N VAL A 523 20.14 -15.19 -7.85
CA VAL A 523 21.48 -14.61 -7.84
C VAL A 523 22.12 -14.89 -6.49
N GLU A 524 23.13 -15.74 -6.49
CA GLU A 524 23.86 -16.17 -5.29
C GLU A 524 25.14 -15.36 -5.09
N ASN A 525 25.75 -15.48 -3.91
CA ASN A 525 27.04 -14.86 -3.54
C ASN A 525 27.07 -13.32 -3.60
N ILE A 526 25.92 -12.67 -3.43
CA ILE A 526 25.80 -11.22 -3.30
C ILE A 526 26.63 -10.74 -2.11
N GLY A 527 27.51 -9.76 -2.34
CA GLY A 527 28.41 -9.21 -1.32
C GLY A 527 29.42 -10.20 -0.72
N SER A 528 29.56 -11.42 -1.25
CA SER A 528 30.47 -12.42 -0.70
C SER A 528 31.94 -12.08 -0.99
N ALA A 529 32.83 -12.38 -0.03
CA ALA A 529 34.25 -12.07 -0.21
C ALA A 529 34.86 -12.85 -1.39
N GLY A 530 35.52 -12.14 -2.30
CA GLY A 530 36.14 -12.70 -3.49
C GLY A 530 35.19 -12.85 -4.70
N THR A 531 33.93 -12.41 -4.59
CA THR A 531 32.99 -12.31 -5.73
C THR A 531 32.79 -10.89 -6.24
N PHE A 532 33.48 -9.92 -5.63
CA PHE A 532 33.55 -8.54 -6.09
C PHE A 532 34.97 -8.00 -6.02
N TRP A 533 35.27 -6.96 -6.80
CA TRP A 533 36.49 -6.15 -6.67
C TRP A 533 36.17 -4.66 -6.78
N GLU A 534 36.97 -3.81 -6.13
CA GLU A 534 36.80 -2.35 -6.17
C GLU A 534 37.58 -1.74 -7.32
N VAL A 535 36.93 -0.87 -8.09
CA VAL A 535 37.55 -0.03 -9.13
C VAL A 535 37.29 1.44 -8.84
N ASP A 536 38.28 2.27 -9.11
CA ASP A 536 38.12 3.71 -9.09
C ASP A 536 37.59 4.19 -10.45
N ILE A 537 36.46 4.87 -10.44
CA ILE A 537 35.82 5.45 -11.62
C ILE A 537 35.82 6.95 -11.45
N SER A 538 36.33 7.67 -12.44
CA SER A 538 36.38 9.13 -12.42
C SER A 538 35.71 9.72 -13.67
N PRO A 539 34.99 10.85 -13.53
CA PRO A 539 34.51 11.59 -14.68
C PRO A 539 35.67 12.00 -15.59
N VAL A 540 35.40 11.99 -16.90
CA VAL A 540 36.36 12.48 -17.90
C VAL A 540 36.50 14.00 -17.74
N GLN A 541 37.72 14.49 -17.52
CA GLN A 541 37.99 15.93 -17.38
C GLN A 541 37.99 16.68 -18.72
N SER A 542 38.23 15.97 -19.83
CA SER A 542 38.37 16.57 -21.16
C SER A 542 37.02 16.84 -21.84
N GLN A 543 36.97 17.91 -22.64
CA GLN A 543 35.85 18.21 -23.54
C GLN A 543 35.59 17.08 -24.56
N PRO A 544 34.35 16.93 -25.06
CA PRO A 544 33.17 17.75 -24.77
C PRO A 544 32.58 17.44 -23.38
N GLN A 545 32.06 18.48 -22.71
CA GLN A 545 31.45 18.37 -21.37
C GLN A 545 30.11 17.62 -21.36
N ASN A 546 29.59 17.21 -22.52
CA ASN A 546 28.26 16.59 -22.66
C ASN A 546 28.37 15.07 -22.70
N VAL A 547 28.97 14.47 -21.66
CA VAL A 547 28.92 13.01 -21.48
C VAL A 547 27.47 12.63 -21.16
N SER A 548 26.91 11.72 -21.95
CA SER A 548 25.57 11.20 -21.68
C SER A 548 25.62 10.08 -20.64
N ARG A 549 26.56 9.14 -20.79
CA ARG A 549 26.62 7.96 -19.93
C ARG A 549 28.03 7.38 -19.80
N TYR A 550 28.35 6.88 -18.63
CA TYR A 550 29.51 6.06 -18.32
C TYR A 550 29.06 4.60 -18.17
N TYR A 551 29.74 3.67 -18.83
CA TYR A 551 29.50 2.24 -18.66
C TYR A 551 30.73 1.55 -18.07
N VAL A 552 30.48 0.72 -17.07
CA VAL A 552 31.47 -0.15 -16.46
C VAL A 552 31.26 -1.54 -17.04
N VAL A 553 32.23 -1.99 -17.82
CA VAL A 553 32.15 -3.21 -18.60
C VAL A 553 33.07 -4.25 -18.01
N VAL A 554 32.56 -5.46 -17.83
CA VAL A 554 33.33 -6.64 -17.44
C VAL A 554 33.60 -7.47 -18.68
N ASP A 555 34.86 -7.79 -18.93
CA ASP A 555 35.28 -8.72 -19.98
C ASP A 555 35.77 -10.03 -19.35
N GLU A 556 35.11 -11.13 -19.71
CA GLU A 556 35.38 -12.45 -19.14
C GLU A 556 36.52 -13.22 -19.85
N ARG A 557 37.16 -12.64 -20.88
CA ARG A 557 38.27 -13.26 -21.64
C ARG A 557 39.61 -13.10 -20.94
N GLU A 558 40.50 -14.08 -21.05
CA GLU A 558 41.91 -13.94 -20.65
C GLU A 558 42.82 -14.38 -21.83
N PRO A 559 43.63 -13.47 -22.42
CA PRO A 559 43.68 -12.02 -22.18
C PRO A 559 42.42 -11.30 -22.71
N ALA A 560 42.11 -10.10 -22.20
CA ALA A 560 40.99 -9.33 -22.74
C ALA A 560 41.20 -8.97 -24.21
N GLY A 561 40.12 -9.10 -24.99
CA GLY A 561 40.12 -8.88 -26.44
C GLY A 561 39.71 -7.46 -26.81
N SER A 562 39.35 -7.26 -28.08
CA SER A 562 38.64 -6.06 -28.51
C SER A 562 37.18 -6.10 -28.07
N THR A 563 36.64 -4.93 -27.75
CA THR A 563 35.31 -4.69 -27.20
C THR A 563 34.61 -3.64 -28.05
N ASN A 564 33.37 -3.91 -28.46
CA ASN A 564 32.57 -3.00 -29.28
C ASN A 564 31.52 -2.29 -28.43
N TRP A 565 31.64 -0.96 -28.32
CA TRP A 565 30.75 -0.17 -27.47
C TRP A 565 29.28 -0.19 -27.95
N THR A 566 29.03 -0.40 -29.24
CA THR A 566 27.67 -0.45 -29.78
C THR A 566 26.93 -1.74 -29.43
N GLU A 567 27.64 -2.76 -28.93
CA GLU A 567 27.10 -4.06 -28.53
C GLU A 567 26.96 -4.20 -27.01
N LEU A 568 27.27 -3.14 -26.25
CA LEU A 568 27.16 -3.14 -24.80
C LEU A 568 25.71 -3.40 -24.38
N SER A 569 25.55 -4.43 -23.57
CA SER A 569 24.26 -4.86 -23.02
C SER A 569 24.45 -5.47 -21.64
N ASP A 570 23.35 -5.77 -20.96
CA ASP A 570 23.38 -6.52 -19.71
C ASP A 570 23.92 -7.95 -19.91
N LYS A 571 24.33 -8.60 -18.83
CA LYS A 571 24.92 -9.95 -18.86
C LYS A 571 24.03 -11.00 -19.52
N ILE A 572 22.71 -10.95 -19.32
CA ILE A 572 21.80 -11.97 -19.86
C ILE A 572 21.68 -11.84 -21.37
N THR A 573 21.53 -10.60 -21.85
CA THR A 573 21.51 -10.30 -23.29
C THR A 573 22.85 -10.62 -23.94
N ALA A 574 23.97 -10.21 -23.35
CA ALA A 574 25.32 -10.51 -23.84
C ALA A 574 25.55 -12.02 -23.98
N ASN A 575 25.21 -12.80 -22.94
CA ASN A 575 25.31 -14.27 -22.97
C ASN A 575 24.46 -14.88 -24.09
N LYS A 576 23.22 -14.41 -24.26
CA LYS A 576 22.33 -14.87 -25.34
C LYS A 576 22.91 -14.59 -26.73
N MET A 577 23.61 -13.46 -26.88
CA MET A 577 24.29 -13.07 -28.12
C MET A 577 25.70 -13.65 -28.27
N LYS A 578 26.17 -14.42 -27.28
CA LYS A 578 27.55 -14.95 -27.20
C LYS A 578 28.62 -13.84 -27.22
N ILE A 579 28.30 -12.68 -26.64
CA ILE A 579 29.25 -11.58 -26.43
C ILE A 579 29.97 -11.82 -25.09
N PRO A 580 31.31 -11.83 -25.05
CA PRO A 580 32.08 -12.22 -23.87
C PRO A 580 32.31 -11.07 -22.86
N TYR A 581 31.66 -9.93 -23.07
CA TYR A 581 31.71 -8.76 -22.20
C TYR A 581 30.31 -8.19 -21.99
N TYR A 582 30.07 -7.57 -20.84
CA TYR A 582 28.77 -7.03 -20.48
C TYR A 582 28.89 -5.81 -19.57
N VAL A 583 27.83 -5.00 -19.53
CA VAL A 583 27.72 -3.85 -18.63
C VAL A 583 27.36 -4.34 -17.23
N ALA A 584 28.20 -4.02 -16.25
CA ALA A 584 27.99 -4.31 -14.84
C ALA A 584 27.36 -3.13 -14.08
N ALA A 585 27.63 -1.90 -14.51
CA ALA A 585 27.06 -0.68 -13.95
C ALA A 585 27.02 0.43 -15.00
N SER A 586 26.11 1.39 -14.85
CA SER A 586 26.14 2.63 -15.62
C SER A 586 25.91 3.87 -14.75
N PHE A 587 26.38 5.02 -15.22
CA PHE A 587 26.23 6.30 -14.55
C PHE A 587 25.98 7.40 -15.57
N ASN A 588 25.32 8.47 -15.16
CA ASN A 588 25.25 9.73 -15.90
C ASN A 588 26.06 10.81 -15.14
N ALA A 589 26.08 12.04 -15.67
CA ALA A 589 26.78 13.16 -15.03
C ALA A 589 26.31 13.42 -13.58
N ASP A 590 25.01 13.21 -13.29
CA ASP A 590 24.43 13.47 -11.97
C ASP A 590 24.82 12.39 -10.93
N THR A 591 24.91 11.13 -11.36
CA THR A 591 25.25 9.98 -10.48
C THR A 591 26.75 9.75 -10.31
N LEU A 592 27.58 10.38 -11.16
CA LEU A 592 29.03 10.40 -11.05
C LEU A 592 29.57 11.84 -11.11
N PRO A 593 29.33 12.69 -10.10
CA PRO A 593 29.80 14.08 -10.08
C PRO A 593 31.31 14.21 -9.83
N GLY A 594 31.96 13.14 -9.38
CA GLY A 594 33.39 13.10 -9.05
C GLY A 594 33.90 11.66 -8.93
N PRO A 595 35.20 11.47 -8.67
CA PRO A 595 35.79 10.15 -8.48
C PRO A 595 35.06 9.33 -7.41
N ARG A 596 34.73 8.08 -7.74
CA ARG A 596 33.98 7.16 -6.87
C ARG A 596 34.53 5.74 -7.00
N LYS A 597 34.56 5.03 -5.87
CA LYS A 597 34.80 3.59 -5.82
C LYS A 597 33.54 2.81 -6.14
N VAL A 598 33.66 1.85 -7.05
CA VAL A 598 32.58 0.94 -7.44
C VAL A 598 33.02 -0.49 -7.23
N ARG A 599 32.19 -1.29 -6.56
CA ARG A 599 32.44 -2.72 -6.33
C ARG A 599 31.84 -3.53 -7.47
N ILE A 600 32.60 -3.86 -8.50
CA ILE A 600 32.13 -4.75 -9.57
C ILE A 600 31.91 -6.15 -8.99
N GLY A 601 30.71 -6.71 -9.15
CA GLY A 601 30.33 -8.04 -8.67
C GLY A 601 29.63 -8.09 -7.31
N ASP A 602 29.23 -6.97 -6.72
CA ASP A 602 28.63 -6.97 -5.38
C ASP A 602 27.14 -7.36 -5.36
N GLY A 603 26.49 -7.52 -6.53
CA GLY A 603 25.07 -7.83 -6.66
C GLY A 603 24.15 -6.61 -6.54
N SER A 604 24.69 -5.39 -6.43
CA SER A 604 23.90 -4.16 -6.47
C SER A 604 23.34 -3.89 -7.86
N VAL A 605 22.38 -2.97 -7.95
CA VAL A 605 21.83 -2.49 -9.22
C VAL A 605 22.26 -1.05 -9.40
N ILE A 606 23.04 -0.76 -10.45
CA ILE A 606 23.63 0.56 -10.68
C ILE A 606 23.36 0.98 -12.13
N GLY A 607 22.69 2.12 -12.32
CA GLY A 607 22.43 2.62 -13.66
C GLY A 607 21.48 1.74 -14.49
N GLY A 608 20.64 0.95 -13.80
CA GLY A 608 19.75 -0.02 -14.43
C GLY A 608 20.41 -1.37 -14.78
N TYR A 609 21.66 -1.61 -14.38
CA TYR A 609 22.35 -2.88 -14.61
C TYR A 609 22.52 -3.62 -13.30
N LEU A 610 22.14 -4.90 -13.27
CA LEU A 610 22.44 -5.78 -12.15
C LEU A 610 23.93 -6.16 -12.23
N ASN A 611 24.66 -5.82 -11.17
CA ASN A 611 26.08 -6.05 -11.03
C ASN A 611 26.37 -7.49 -10.57
N TYR A 612 26.19 -8.44 -11.48
CA TYR A 612 26.25 -9.88 -11.18
C TYR A 612 27.53 -10.30 -10.44
N PRO A 613 27.42 -11.08 -9.35
CA PRO A 613 28.57 -11.63 -8.66
C PRO A 613 29.54 -12.40 -9.55
N LEU A 614 30.83 -12.17 -9.31
CA LEU A 614 31.91 -12.78 -10.04
C LEU A 614 32.22 -14.16 -9.47
N VAL A 615 32.78 -15.02 -10.34
CA VAL A 615 33.22 -16.34 -9.92
C VAL A 615 34.53 -16.21 -9.15
N LYS A 616 34.53 -16.60 -7.88
CA LYS A 616 35.71 -16.57 -7.02
C LYS A 616 36.88 -17.31 -7.68
N GLY A 617 38.02 -16.63 -7.79
CA GLY A 617 39.26 -17.17 -8.36
C GLY A 617 39.35 -17.10 -9.89
N LYS A 618 38.27 -16.77 -10.62
CA LYS A 618 38.35 -16.45 -12.04
C LYS A 618 38.90 -15.04 -12.20
N LYS A 619 39.82 -14.86 -13.15
CA LYS A 619 40.29 -13.53 -13.55
C LYS A 619 39.32 -12.92 -14.56
N TYR A 620 39.19 -11.61 -14.46
CA TYR A 620 38.38 -10.80 -15.34
C TYR A 620 39.14 -9.52 -15.65
N ASN A 621 38.76 -8.87 -16.73
CA ASN A 621 39.26 -7.54 -17.06
C ASN A 621 38.09 -6.57 -16.99
N TYR A 622 38.38 -5.26 -16.88
CA TYR A 622 37.33 -4.26 -16.93
C TYR A 622 37.69 -3.10 -17.85
N GLU A 623 36.65 -2.49 -18.39
CA GLU A 623 36.76 -1.30 -19.21
C GLU A 623 35.72 -0.27 -18.77
N ILE A 624 36.12 1.00 -18.79
CA ILE A 624 35.22 2.12 -18.54
C ILE A 624 35.04 2.85 -19.86
N TYR A 625 33.80 2.92 -20.30
CA TYR A 625 33.37 3.62 -21.49
C TYR A 625 32.71 4.93 -21.10
N SER A 626 33.18 6.04 -21.65
CA SER A 626 32.50 7.33 -21.54
C SER A 626 31.85 7.67 -22.87
N VAL A 627 30.53 7.62 -22.93
CA VAL A 627 29.75 7.87 -24.15
C VAL A 627 29.23 9.31 -24.13
N TRP A 628 29.43 10.04 -25.21
CA TRP A 628 28.82 11.35 -25.43
C TRP A 628 27.96 11.38 -26.68
N GLU A 629 27.01 12.30 -26.69
CA GLU A 629 26.19 12.59 -27.87
C GLU A 629 26.81 13.72 -28.68
N LEU A 630 26.91 13.51 -30.00
CA LEU A 630 27.24 14.53 -30.97
C LEU A 630 26.06 14.62 -31.95
N ASN A 631 25.44 15.79 -32.06
CA ASN A 631 24.27 16.02 -32.92
C ASN A 631 23.11 15.03 -32.66
N GLY A 632 22.86 14.66 -31.40
CA GLY A 632 21.81 13.71 -31.00
C GLY A 632 22.08 12.25 -31.34
N LYS A 633 23.31 11.90 -31.73
CA LYS A 633 23.75 10.52 -31.91
C LYS A 633 24.94 10.21 -30.99
N PRO A 634 25.00 9.02 -30.37
CA PRO A 634 26.19 8.61 -29.62
C PRO A 634 27.35 8.50 -30.61
N ALA A 635 28.42 9.27 -30.39
CA ALA A 635 29.42 9.48 -31.45
C ALA A 635 30.81 8.96 -31.11
N ALA A 636 31.26 9.09 -29.87
CA ALA A 636 32.59 8.61 -29.52
C ALA A 636 32.73 8.26 -28.03
N VAL A 637 33.83 7.55 -27.77
CA VAL A 637 34.10 6.81 -26.55
C VAL A 637 35.53 7.07 -26.09
N ALA A 638 35.70 7.55 -24.87
CA ALA A 638 36.96 7.41 -24.15
C ALA A 638 36.93 6.04 -23.45
N ARG A 639 38.01 5.27 -23.61
CA ARG A 639 38.13 3.93 -23.04
C ARG A 639 39.32 3.86 -22.10
N GLN A 640 39.08 3.52 -20.85
CA GLN A 640 40.11 3.16 -19.87
C GLN A 640 40.03 1.67 -19.60
N ARG A 641 41.16 0.97 -19.63
CA ARG A 641 41.25 -0.48 -19.41
C ARG A 641 42.10 -0.76 -18.16
N GLY A 642 41.68 -1.72 -17.35
CA GLY A 642 42.40 -2.17 -16.16
C GLY A 642 42.24 -3.65 -15.88
#